data_AF-A0A813VKS4-F1
#
_entry.id   AF-A0A813VKS4-F1
#
_cell.length_a   1.000
_cell.length_b   1.000
_cell.length_c   1.000
_cell.angle_alpha   90.00
_cell.angle_beta   90.00
_cell.angle_gamma   90.00
#
_symmetry.space_group_name_H-M   'P 1'
#
loop_
_entity.id
_entity.type
_entity.pdbx_description
1 polymer ?
#
loop_
_entity_poly.entity_id
_entity_poly.type
_entity_poly.pdbx_seq_one_letter_code
_entity_poly.pdbx_strand_id
1 'polypeptide(L)'
;MESPSDLRSMIEQTLTMIITPDQQLIEKGQTQLQALELLDTYALALTEITIDIKRDISIRQLAGVLLRKYVSKHWTKDIENFIEPEVPEQVKSQIRHILPHGLNEPNHRLRVGLACVISAVAEWDCPESWPELLPFLIDSLKSTNKSLIHGSIRVLTEIVRDLDDRQLPYVLPLLLPEMYRLMVSNEFNLRIRTRAIGVFTLLVSLVHDINEHDRILSVGYILPYLSHYCEAFKRFLIAPDSSLMTDTGCRIETIRALTLLFKSFPKLMQQNAADLLQSVWTCLTSNTENYVATVVYKHGEMDASVDSDGETLSFECLIYSLFEFVQVLMDLSMYKNSVKSSMEELCYYLILCMQITEEEYDSWSKNVSRYVEDESDDSFSHSVRLSALELLLSITSEFKKEAGIGLWKAVHRHLSHAEALKAHNSSRWWKLHEACLLAMGRCKQLLNDMLVTGYVKIDLDAFIRQVPLADLSQFDYPYLVCQAALFAGRFSRLLSIEVNRIFLDGICQLLENAQHPIINLSSLRAFYYYCEEVGVDQTNDVIIYLPRIFEGILATMSRIPQSAYIWPLESLAILISVDENFVSTIENRLSPLAIELFVNYVQDPLINGETTAIIKGLVHNSKVSHLIQERLIPLVQSIVDNNNTVSSSTLPRIAPSLAFSVLDLLTTVLRSLNPPINSNLLNQTFPILIHLLLTSDDQQILINGGECLCAFLSCVSTDLFSWNDPKTNISSIEYILQVLAKFLDPKTPENCCTFIGKLIRGFIREINKTNQPSLLGDTLGQILKAVLAKLQSSQVLSVQQSLIVVFAHLIQNNLNDVVNFLTSTPGPQGSSAFDFVMYEWVTKQHLFSGPYDIKVSIIALTGLLEYAMTNNDIRFQTLIVPGDQIIYHQSGQSISHRTRSKTSKQPEQWTRVPLVVKLFKILVLELQNQINTRKELEEDANFNDDDDDDDDGDDGNNEEKDIDEINEPNLLKSTDDEATKYLERYDNLLDDVFDFEFFQEKDPDAFNDPLMQVDLLDYLKERLHLFARHSWFAIFQQHLNVIERNALQKISILP
;
A
#
# COMPACT_ATOMS: atom_id res chain seq x y z
N MET A 1 -44.38 -38.04 12.55
CA MET A 1 -45.21 -36.87 12.19
C MET A 1 -45.82 -36.34 13.46
N GLU A 2 -45.04 -35.56 14.21
CA GLU A 2 -45.58 -34.70 15.28
C GLU A 2 -46.40 -33.60 14.61
N SER A 3 -47.48 -33.14 15.25
CA SER A 3 -48.33 -32.13 14.62
C SER A 3 -47.57 -30.80 14.52
N PRO A 4 -47.82 -29.95 13.50
CA PRO A 4 -47.17 -28.62 13.38
C PRO A 4 -47.41 -27.71 14.60
N SER A 5 -48.44 -27.98 15.40
CA SER A 5 -48.69 -27.32 16.69
C SER A 5 -47.72 -27.77 17.79
N ASP A 6 -47.30 -29.04 17.80
CA ASP A 6 -46.43 -29.60 18.83
C ASP A 6 -44.99 -29.07 18.69
N LEU A 7 -44.47 -29.00 17.46
CA LEU A 7 -43.12 -28.47 17.18
C LEU A 7 -42.97 -27.01 17.60
N ARG A 8 -43.97 -26.17 17.31
CA ARG A 8 -43.97 -24.75 17.71
C ARG A 8 -43.96 -24.58 19.23
N SER A 9 -44.77 -25.37 19.92
CA SER A 9 -44.77 -25.37 21.39
C SER A 9 -43.44 -25.85 21.96
N MET A 10 -42.78 -26.82 21.31
CA MET A 10 -41.47 -27.32 21.74
C MET A 10 -40.38 -26.27 21.54
N ILE A 11 -40.32 -25.64 20.36
CA ILE A 11 -39.37 -24.55 20.09
C ILE A 11 -39.60 -23.40 21.09
N GLU A 12 -40.84 -22.97 21.32
CA GLU A 12 -41.15 -21.91 22.28
C GLU A 12 -40.71 -22.24 23.71
N GLN A 13 -40.91 -23.47 24.17
CA GLN A 13 -40.40 -23.93 25.46
C GLN A 13 -38.87 -23.91 25.51
N THR A 14 -38.20 -24.38 24.45
CA THR A 14 -36.73 -24.34 24.34
C THR A 14 -36.19 -22.91 24.33
N LEU A 15 -36.80 -21.99 23.58
CA LEU A 15 -36.44 -20.58 23.58
C LEU A 15 -36.64 -19.94 24.97
N THR A 16 -37.71 -20.34 25.68
CA THR A 16 -37.97 -19.90 27.07
C THR A 16 -36.85 -20.35 28.01
N MET A 17 -36.33 -21.58 27.84
CA MET A 17 -35.18 -22.06 28.63
C MET A 17 -33.92 -21.22 28.37
N ILE A 18 -33.67 -20.86 27.10
CA ILE A 18 -32.47 -20.10 26.68
C ILE A 18 -32.47 -18.66 27.23
N ILE A 19 -33.63 -18.04 27.42
CA ILE A 19 -33.72 -16.66 27.94
C ILE A 19 -33.76 -16.59 29.48
N THR A 20 -33.69 -17.73 30.18
CA THR A 20 -33.62 -17.75 31.65
C THR A 20 -32.19 -17.48 32.16
N PRO A 21 -32.01 -16.96 33.39
CA PRO A 21 -30.68 -16.75 33.96
C PRO A 21 -29.99 -18.04 34.46
N ASP A 22 -30.62 -19.21 34.35
CA ASP A 22 -30.08 -20.49 34.81
C ASP A 22 -29.20 -21.15 33.74
N GLN A 23 -27.90 -21.21 33.99
CA GLN A 23 -26.92 -21.78 33.06
C GLN A 23 -27.23 -23.23 32.66
N GLN A 24 -27.80 -24.05 33.57
CA GLN A 24 -28.14 -25.44 33.24
C GLN A 24 -29.31 -25.53 32.28
N LEU A 25 -30.29 -24.62 32.39
CA LEU A 25 -31.42 -24.53 31.46
C LEU A 25 -30.99 -23.96 30.11
N ILE A 26 -30.04 -23.00 30.09
CA ILE A 26 -29.46 -22.47 28.85
C ILE A 26 -28.75 -23.59 28.08
N GLU A 27 -27.85 -24.32 28.73
CA GLU A 27 -27.08 -25.42 28.08
C GLU A 27 -28.03 -26.49 27.52
N LYS A 28 -29.02 -26.90 28.33
CA LYS A 28 -30.06 -27.84 27.89
C LYS A 28 -30.86 -27.30 26.70
N GLY A 29 -31.25 -26.03 26.74
CA GLY A 29 -31.98 -25.35 25.68
C GLY A 29 -31.17 -25.28 24.38
N GLN A 30 -29.88 -24.96 24.46
CA GLN A 30 -28.97 -24.92 23.29
C GLN A 30 -28.81 -26.31 22.65
N THR A 31 -28.62 -27.36 23.45
CA THR A 31 -28.55 -28.75 22.92
C THR A 31 -29.87 -29.17 22.26
N GLN A 32 -31.02 -28.82 22.86
CA GLN A 32 -32.32 -29.09 22.24
C GLN A 32 -32.50 -28.33 20.93
N LEU A 33 -32.05 -27.08 20.86
CA LEU A 33 -32.14 -26.26 19.65
C LEU A 33 -31.33 -26.85 18.50
N GLN A 34 -30.12 -27.36 18.77
CA GLN A 34 -29.30 -28.05 17.76
C GLN A 34 -29.99 -29.29 17.17
N ALA A 35 -30.73 -30.04 17.99
CA ALA A 35 -31.50 -31.18 17.50
C ALA A 35 -32.72 -30.75 16.67
N LEU A 36 -33.37 -29.64 17.07
CA LEU A 36 -34.53 -29.07 16.36
C LEU A 36 -34.14 -28.44 15.02
N GLU A 37 -32.92 -27.90 14.91
CA GLU A 37 -32.36 -27.28 13.70
C GLU A 37 -32.32 -28.24 12.49
N LEU A 38 -32.27 -29.55 12.74
CA LEU A 38 -32.25 -30.60 11.71
C LEU A 38 -33.64 -30.91 11.12
N LEU A 39 -34.71 -30.33 11.64
CA LEU A 39 -36.08 -30.60 11.17
C LEU A 39 -36.44 -29.70 9.98
N ASP A 40 -37.00 -30.30 8.91
CA ASP A 40 -37.42 -29.60 7.68
C ASP A 40 -38.31 -28.37 7.92
N THR A 41 -39.18 -28.41 8.92
CA THR A 41 -40.13 -27.32 9.24
C THR A 41 -39.62 -26.36 10.32
N TYR A 42 -38.36 -26.47 10.75
CA TYR A 42 -37.78 -25.64 11.81
C TYR A 42 -37.83 -24.15 11.45
N ALA A 43 -37.37 -23.77 10.26
CA ALA A 43 -37.41 -22.39 9.78
C ALA A 43 -38.84 -21.83 9.68
N LEU A 44 -39.80 -22.64 9.22
CA LEU A 44 -41.20 -22.25 9.16
C LEU A 44 -41.76 -21.99 10.56
N ALA A 45 -41.48 -22.89 11.51
CA ALA A 45 -41.92 -22.75 12.89
C ALA A 45 -41.34 -21.47 13.52
N LEU A 46 -40.05 -21.18 13.31
CA LEU A 46 -39.44 -19.92 13.74
C LEU A 46 -40.12 -18.70 13.09
N THR A 47 -40.39 -18.76 11.77
CA THR A 47 -41.08 -17.69 11.03
C THR A 47 -42.45 -17.37 11.63
N GLU A 48 -43.26 -18.41 11.89
CA GLU A 48 -44.58 -18.25 12.49
C GLU A 48 -44.52 -17.72 13.93
N ILE A 49 -43.53 -18.18 14.73
CA ILE A 49 -43.30 -17.67 16.09
C ILE A 49 -42.96 -16.18 16.04
N THR A 50 -42.05 -15.77 15.16
CA THR A 50 -41.61 -14.38 15.05
C THR A 50 -42.76 -13.44 14.66
N ILE A 51 -43.67 -13.86 13.78
CA ILE A 51 -44.76 -13.00 13.26
C ILE A 51 -46.00 -12.97 14.17
N ASP A 52 -46.20 -13.97 15.02
CA ASP A 52 -47.36 -14.03 15.91
C ASP A 52 -47.31 -12.97 17.03
N ILE A 53 -48.06 -11.87 16.84
CA ILE A 53 -48.11 -10.71 17.74
C ILE A 53 -48.60 -11.06 19.16
N LYS A 54 -49.28 -12.21 19.33
CA LYS A 54 -49.80 -12.62 20.65
C LYS A 54 -48.73 -13.20 21.58
N ARG A 55 -47.55 -13.54 21.06
CA ARG A 55 -46.46 -14.16 21.82
C ARG A 55 -45.55 -13.14 22.49
N ASP A 56 -44.78 -13.60 23.46
CA ASP A 56 -43.82 -12.76 24.19
C ASP A 56 -42.75 -12.16 23.25
N ILE A 57 -42.47 -10.87 23.40
CA ILE A 57 -41.57 -10.13 22.52
C ILE A 57 -40.15 -10.71 22.55
N SER A 58 -39.67 -11.17 23.72
CA SER A 58 -38.32 -11.71 23.88
C SER A 58 -38.17 -13.03 23.11
N ILE A 59 -39.19 -13.88 23.16
CA ILE A 59 -39.25 -15.13 22.40
C ILE A 59 -39.30 -14.86 20.90
N ARG A 60 -40.15 -13.93 20.46
CA ARG A 60 -40.25 -13.53 19.05
C ARG A 60 -38.92 -12.98 18.52
N GLN A 61 -38.22 -12.19 19.33
CA GLN A 61 -36.94 -11.59 18.95
C GLN A 61 -35.85 -12.65 18.81
N LEU A 62 -35.73 -13.57 19.78
CA LEU A 62 -34.80 -14.68 19.70
C LEU A 62 -35.11 -15.59 18.50
N ALA A 63 -36.39 -15.89 18.25
CA ALA A 63 -36.81 -16.67 17.10
C ALA A 63 -36.41 -16.00 15.77
N GLY A 64 -36.56 -14.68 15.64
CA GLY A 64 -36.16 -13.94 14.44
C GLY A 64 -34.65 -13.94 14.21
N VAL A 65 -33.85 -13.83 15.27
CA VAL A 65 -32.37 -13.92 15.20
C VAL A 65 -31.94 -15.31 14.75
N LEU A 66 -32.55 -16.36 15.32
CA LEU A 66 -32.28 -17.75 14.94
C LEU A 66 -32.71 -18.04 13.51
N LEU A 67 -33.84 -17.49 13.07
CA LEU A 67 -34.32 -17.62 11.70
C LEU A 67 -33.32 -17.03 10.72
N ARG A 68 -32.83 -15.81 10.97
CA ARG A 68 -31.80 -15.18 10.12
C ARG A 68 -30.54 -16.04 10.03
N LYS A 69 -30.04 -16.52 11.18
CA LYS A 69 -28.85 -17.39 11.25
C LYS A 69 -29.06 -18.71 10.51
N TYR A 70 -30.28 -19.23 10.54
CA TYR A 70 -30.63 -20.46 9.85
C TYR A 70 -30.68 -20.25 8.34
N VAL A 71 -31.32 -19.16 7.86
CA VAL A 71 -31.33 -18.79 6.43
C VAL A 71 -29.91 -18.67 5.89
N SER A 72 -29.01 -17.97 6.59
CA SER A 72 -27.62 -17.77 6.14
C SER A 72 -26.77 -19.05 6.09
N LYS A 73 -27.30 -20.21 6.49
CA LYS A 73 -26.56 -21.47 6.58
C LYS A 73 -27.26 -22.63 5.88
N HIS A 74 -28.58 -22.64 5.83
CA HIS A 74 -29.38 -23.77 5.38
C HIS A 74 -30.22 -23.44 4.13
N TRP A 75 -30.27 -22.18 3.69
CA TRP A 75 -31.21 -21.79 2.63
C TRP A 75 -30.88 -22.41 1.27
N THR A 76 -29.65 -22.33 0.78
CA THR A 76 -29.22 -22.97 -0.49
C THR A 76 -27.83 -23.56 -0.36
N LYS A 77 -27.55 -24.60 -1.15
CA LYS A 77 -26.23 -25.27 -1.20
C LYS A 77 -25.11 -24.40 -1.77
N ASP A 78 -25.46 -23.30 -2.42
CA ASP A 78 -24.51 -22.36 -3.01
C ASP A 78 -23.88 -21.40 -1.98
N ILE A 79 -24.33 -21.45 -0.72
CA ILE A 79 -23.74 -20.70 0.39
C ILE A 79 -22.35 -21.28 0.73
N GLU A 80 -21.31 -20.44 0.82
CA GLU A 80 -19.92 -20.86 1.10
C GLU A 80 -19.79 -21.71 2.38
N ASN A 81 -20.49 -21.31 3.44
CA ASN A 81 -20.50 -22.00 4.74
C ASN A 81 -21.81 -22.79 4.98
N PHE A 82 -22.37 -23.39 3.92
CA PHE A 82 -23.61 -24.16 3.98
C PHE A 82 -23.53 -25.34 4.96
N ILE A 83 -24.62 -25.57 5.69
CA ILE A 83 -24.80 -26.68 6.62
C ILE A 83 -26.04 -27.47 6.22
N GLU A 84 -25.93 -28.80 6.13
CA GLU A 84 -27.09 -29.65 5.89
C GLU A 84 -28.05 -29.66 7.10
N PRO A 85 -29.38 -29.77 6.89
CA PRO A 85 -30.07 -29.96 5.60
C PRO A 85 -30.38 -28.63 4.88
N GLU A 86 -30.63 -28.71 3.56
CA GLU A 86 -31.17 -27.59 2.78
C GLU A 86 -32.68 -27.45 3.05
N VAL A 87 -33.17 -26.21 3.18
CA VAL A 87 -34.61 -25.97 3.39
C VAL A 87 -35.42 -26.47 2.19
N PRO A 88 -36.42 -27.36 2.38
CA PRO A 88 -37.24 -27.84 1.28
C PRO A 88 -38.02 -26.73 0.59
N GLU A 89 -38.15 -26.78 -0.74
CA GLU A 89 -38.80 -25.73 -1.54
C GLU A 89 -40.26 -25.45 -1.11
N GLN A 90 -40.99 -26.48 -0.68
CA GLN A 90 -42.35 -26.33 -0.13
C GLN A 90 -42.36 -25.44 1.13
N VAL A 91 -41.32 -25.55 1.97
CA VAL A 91 -41.14 -24.77 3.18
C VAL A 91 -40.68 -23.36 2.83
N LYS A 92 -39.71 -23.21 1.91
CA LYS A 92 -39.27 -21.89 1.41
C LYS A 92 -40.44 -21.09 0.86
N SER A 93 -41.29 -21.70 0.02
CA SER A 93 -42.50 -21.07 -0.53
C SER A 93 -43.46 -20.55 0.55
N GLN A 94 -43.67 -21.32 1.63
CA GLN A 94 -44.51 -20.88 2.75
C GLN A 94 -43.87 -19.72 3.52
N ILE A 95 -42.57 -19.79 3.77
CA ILE A 95 -41.81 -18.72 4.43
C ILE A 95 -41.89 -17.43 3.60
N ARG A 96 -41.70 -17.50 2.27
CA ARG A 96 -41.86 -16.37 1.34
C ARG A 96 -43.26 -15.78 1.36
N HIS A 97 -44.30 -16.59 1.51
CA HIS A 97 -45.68 -16.07 1.65
C HIS A 97 -45.91 -15.38 3.01
N ILE A 98 -45.33 -15.89 4.09
CA ILE A 98 -45.60 -15.41 5.45
C ILE A 98 -44.78 -14.16 5.81
N LEU A 99 -43.48 -14.15 5.47
CA LEU A 99 -42.53 -13.12 5.90
C LEU A 99 -42.96 -11.67 5.58
N PRO A 100 -43.47 -11.33 4.37
CA PRO A 100 -43.85 -9.97 4.02
C PRO A 100 -44.87 -9.33 4.97
N HIS A 101 -45.76 -10.13 5.56
CA HIS A 101 -46.72 -9.64 6.56
C HIS A 101 -46.03 -9.12 7.83
N GLY A 102 -44.85 -9.64 8.13
CA GLY A 102 -44.01 -9.21 9.25
C GLY A 102 -43.51 -7.77 9.13
N LEU A 103 -43.49 -7.18 7.93
CA LEU A 103 -43.10 -5.77 7.75
C LEU A 103 -44.08 -4.79 8.41
N ASN A 104 -45.31 -5.24 8.71
CA ASN A 104 -46.30 -4.46 9.44
C ASN A 104 -46.17 -4.57 10.99
N GLU A 105 -45.12 -5.23 11.49
CA GLU A 105 -44.91 -5.39 12.93
C GLU A 105 -44.80 -4.03 13.65
N PRO A 106 -45.62 -3.75 14.70
CA PRO A 106 -45.53 -2.48 15.44
C PRO A 106 -44.20 -2.31 16.18
N ASN A 107 -43.62 -3.38 16.73
CA ASN A 107 -42.34 -3.30 17.42
C ASN A 107 -41.20 -3.05 16.42
N HIS A 108 -40.49 -1.92 16.59
CA HIS A 108 -39.40 -1.52 15.70
C HIS A 108 -38.29 -2.57 15.56
N ARG A 109 -37.82 -3.15 16.67
CA ARG A 109 -36.70 -4.11 16.67
C ARG A 109 -37.07 -5.41 15.94
N LEU A 110 -38.28 -5.91 16.19
CA LEU A 110 -38.79 -7.09 15.50
C LEU A 110 -39.00 -6.83 14.00
N ARG A 111 -39.55 -5.68 13.64
CA ARG A 111 -39.74 -5.27 12.25
C ARG A 111 -38.40 -5.17 11.50
N VAL A 112 -37.38 -4.60 12.13
CA VAL A 112 -36.01 -4.55 11.59
C VAL A 112 -35.44 -5.96 11.42
N GLY A 113 -35.57 -6.82 12.43
CA GLY A 113 -35.11 -8.22 12.34
C GLY A 113 -35.79 -8.99 11.20
N LEU A 114 -37.11 -8.83 11.05
CA LEU A 114 -37.89 -9.44 9.97
C LEU A 114 -37.49 -8.91 8.58
N ALA A 115 -37.23 -7.61 8.45
CA ALA A 115 -36.70 -7.05 7.21
C ALA A 115 -35.34 -7.66 6.85
N CYS A 116 -34.42 -7.83 7.82
CA CYS A 116 -33.13 -8.49 7.58
C CYS A 116 -33.29 -9.97 7.19
N VAL A 117 -34.26 -10.69 7.75
CA VAL A 117 -34.57 -12.07 7.31
C VAL A 117 -35.08 -12.06 5.87
N ILE A 118 -35.97 -11.14 5.51
CA ILE A 118 -36.48 -11.02 4.13
C ILE A 118 -35.34 -10.73 3.16
N SER A 119 -34.45 -9.78 3.49
CA SER A 119 -33.28 -9.48 2.66
C SER A 119 -32.35 -10.69 2.48
N ALA A 120 -32.08 -11.44 3.56
CA ALA A 120 -31.25 -12.65 3.48
C ALA A 120 -31.89 -13.77 2.64
N VAL A 121 -33.22 -13.84 2.57
CA VAL A 121 -33.91 -14.75 1.66
C VAL A 121 -33.89 -14.20 0.23
N ALA A 122 -34.11 -12.90 0.06
CA ALA A 122 -34.17 -12.23 -1.23
C ALA A 122 -32.84 -12.30 -1.99
N GLU A 123 -31.71 -12.24 -1.30
CA GLU A 123 -30.35 -12.40 -1.87
C GLU A 123 -30.23 -13.65 -2.76
N TRP A 124 -30.92 -14.74 -2.40
CA TRP A 124 -30.86 -16.01 -3.14
C TRP A 124 -32.07 -16.26 -4.02
N ASP A 125 -33.24 -15.76 -3.63
CA ASP A 125 -34.51 -16.10 -4.28
C ASP A 125 -35.03 -14.99 -5.21
N CYS A 126 -34.56 -13.75 -5.11
CA CYS A 126 -35.04 -12.62 -5.93
C CYS A 126 -34.08 -12.38 -7.12
N PRO A 127 -34.58 -12.17 -8.35
CA PRO A 127 -36.00 -12.13 -8.76
C PRO A 127 -36.61 -13.48 -9.16
N GLU A 128 -35.81 -14.53 -9.42
CA GLU A 128 -36.27 -15.73 -10.15
C GLU A 128 -37.27 -16.59 -9.36
N SER A 129 -37.01 -16.80 -8.06
CA SER A 129 -37.80 -17.68 -7.19
C SER A 129 -38.80 -16.92 -6.31
N TRP A 130 -38.70 -15.59 -6.25
CA TRP A 130 -39.59 -14.70 -5.50
C TRP A 130 -39.94 -13.41 -6.28
N PRO A 131 -40.53 -13.51 -7.48
CA PRO A 131 -40.79 -12.36 -8.36
C PRO A 131 -41.82 -11.37 -7.79
N GLU A 132 -42.68 -11.78 -6.85
CA GLU A 132 -43.71 -10.91 -6.29
C GLU A 132 -43.19 -9.93 -5.22
N LEU A 133 -41.98 -10.15 -4.69
CA LEU A 133 -41.45 -9.37 -3.58
C LEU A 133 -41.27 -7.88 -3.92
N LEU A 134 -40.57 -7.59 -5.02
CA LEU A 134 -40.29 -6.22 -5.42
C LEU A 134 -41.59 -5.41 -5.73
N PRO A 135 -42.56 -5.93 -6.52
CA PRO A 135 -43.87 -5.28 -6.68
C PRO A 135 -44.59 -5.04 -5.34
N PHE A 136 -44.59 -6.03 -4.44
CA PHE A 136 -45.20 -5.89 -3.12
C PHE A 136 -44.56 -4.77 -2.29
N LEU A 137 -43.23 -4.64 -2.31
CA LEU A 137 -42.52 -3.59 -1.59
C LEU A 137 -42.84 -2.20 -2.15
N ILE A 138 -42.84 -2.05 -3.48
CA ILE A 138 -43.18 -0.79 -4.16
C ILE A 138 -44.60 -0.35 -3.79
N ASP A 139 -45.58 -1.25 -3.83
CA ASP A 139 -46.96 -0.93 -3.47
C ASP A 139 -47.12 -0.65 -1.97
N SER A 140 -46.34 -1.32 -1.13
CA SER A 140 -46.31 -1.07 0.31
C SER A 140 -45.85 0.35 0.67
N LEU A 141 -45.00 0.97 -0.15
CA LEU A 141 -44.58 2.38 0.04
C LEU A 141 -45.75 3.36 -0.09
N LYS A 142 -46.78 3.04 -0.89
CA LYS A 142 -47.97 3.87 -1.12
C LYS A 142 -49.03 3.74 -0.02
N SER A 143 -48.79 2.87 0.96
CA SER A 143 -49.67 2.68 2.12
C SER A 143 -49.75 3.94 2.99
N THR A 144 -50.75 4.01 3.87
CA THR A 144 -50.79 4.99 4.98
C THR A 144 -50.15 4.44 6.25
N ASN A 145 -49.78 3.15 6.26
CA ASN A 145 -49.24 2.48 7.41
C ASN A 145 -47.71 2.70 7.52
N LYS A 146 -47.32 3.51 8.50
CA LYS A 146 -45.91 3.89 8.75
C LYS A 146 -45.01 2.71 9.08
N SER A 147 -45.51 1.68 9.76
CA SER A 147 -44.74 0.47 10.07
C SER A 147 -44.42 -0.29 8.79
N LEU A 148 -45.45 -0.54 7.97
CA LEU A 148 -45.29 -1.23 6.68
C LEU A 148 -44.34 -0.48 5.74
N ILE A 149 -44.47 0.85 5.62
CA ILE A 149 -43.54 1.67 4.83
C ILE A 149 -42.12 1.49 5.33
N HIS A 150 -41.90 1.68 6.65
CA HIS A 150 -40.57 1.56 7.26
C HIS A 150 -39.93 0.19 7.01
N GLY A 151 -40.70 -0.90 7.19
CA GLY A 151 -40.22 -2.24 6.91
C GLY A 151 -39.88 -2.45 5.44
N SER A 152 -40.75 -1.97 4.54
CA SER A 152 -40.59 -2.15 3.09
C SER A 152 -39.40 -1.39 2.54
N ILE A 153 -39.22 -0.13 2.94
CA ILE A 153 -38.07 0.67 2.50
C ILE A 153 -36.75 0.08 2.99
N ARG A 154 -36.73 -0.60 4.15
CA ARG A 154 -35.54 -1.29 4.66
C ARG A 154 -35.16 -2.47 3.79
N VAL A 155 -36.13 -3.30 3.41
CA VAL A 155 -35.89 -4.43 2.51
C VAL A 155 -35.44 -3.93 1.14
N LEU A 156 -36.04 -2.85 0.65
CA LEU A 156 -35.65 -2.21 -0.62
C LEU A 156 -34.20 -1.73 -0.63
N THR A 157 -33.65 -1.26 0.49
CA THR A 157 -32.24 -0.84 0.57
C THR A 157 -31.29 -1.96 0.18
N GLU A 158 -31.60 -3.21 0.53
CA GLU A 158 -30.78 -4.36 0.13
C GLU A 158 -31.12 -4.80 -1.30
N ILE A 159 -32.40 -5.00 -1.62
CA ILE A 159 -32.81 -5.52 -2.94
C ILE A 159 -32.40 -4.60 -4.09
N VAL A 160 -32.41 -3.28 -3.87
CA VAL A 160 -32.02 -2.32 -4.93
C VAL A 160 -30.59 -2.57 -5.40
N ARG A 161 -29.67 -2.98 -4.51
CA ARG A 161 -28.27 -3.24 -4.87
C ARG A 161 -28.10 -4.41 -5.84
N ASP A 162 -29.04 -5.34 -5.84
CA ASP A 162 -29.00 -6.56 -6.65
C ASP A 162 -29.81 -6.42 -7.95
N LEU A 163 -30.33 -5.23 -8.26
CA LEU A 163 -31.07 -4.99 -9.51
C LEU A 163 -30.13 -4.99 -10.71
N ASP A 164 -30.50 -5.72 -11.75
CA ASP A 164 -29.76 -5.74 -13.01
C ASP A 164 -30.20 -4.62 -13.98
N ASP A 165 -29.38 -4.36 -15.00
CA ASP A 165 -29.64 -3.37 -16.06
C ASP A 165 -30.99 -3.58 -16.79
N ARG A 166 -31.54 -4.80 -16.75
CA ARG A 166 -32.79 -5.15 -17.43
C ARG A 166 -34.00 -4.74 -16.61
N GLN A 167 -33.89 -4.74 -15.28
CA GLN A 167 -34.93 -4.37 -14.35
C GLN A 167 -35.03 -2.86 -14.13
N LEU A 168 -33.89 -2.16 -14.14
CA LEU A 168 -33.81 -0.71 -13.88
C LEU A 168 -34.79 0.16 -14.69
N PRO A 169 -35.02 -0.04 -16.01
CA PRO A 169 -35.96 0.77 -16.79
C PRO A 169 -37.40 0.75 -16.26
N TYR A 170 -37.80 -0.33 -15.61
CA TYR A 170 -39.16 -0.52 -15.08
C TYR A 170 -39.28 -0.10 -13.62
N VAL A 171 -38.18 -0.21 -12.85
CA VAL A 171 -38.16 0.04 -11.41
C VAL A 171 -37.91 1.53 -11.11
N LEU A 172 -36.99 2.19 -11.81
CA LEU A 172 -36.61 3.59 -11.57
C LEU A 172 -37.79 4.57 -11.65
N PRO A 173 -38.66 4.53 -12.69
CA PRO A 173 -39.79 5.46 -12.77
C PRO A 173 -40.85 5.27 -11.67
N LEU A 174 -40.84 4.12 -10.97
CA LEU A 174 -41.76 3.83 -9.87
C LEU A 174 -41.15 4.23 -8.53
N LEU A 175 -39.86 3.96 -8.31
CA LEU A 175 -39.20 4.24 -7.04
C LEU A 175 -38.80 5.70 -6.87
N LEU A 176 -38.27 6.37 -7.89
CA LEU A 176 -37.79 7.76 -7.76
C LEU A 176 -38.90 8.73 -7.29
N PRO A 177 -40.12 8.73 -7.86
CA PRO A 177 -41.19 9.60 -7.34
C PRO A 177 -41.60 9.27 -5.91
N GLU A 178 -41.63 7.99 -5.54
CA GLU A 178 -42.01 7.55 -4.20
C GLU A 178 -40.95 7.91 -3.17
N MET A 179 -39.66 7.77 -3.49
CA MET A 179 -38.55 8.21 -2.63
C MET A 179 -38.64 9.72 -2.39
N TYR A 180 -38.91 10.52 -3.43
CA TYR A 180 -39.12 11.96 -3.28
C TYR A 180 -40.30 12.30 -2.34
N ARG A 181 -41.44 11.62 -2.52
CA ARG A 181 -42.63 11.82 -1.67
C ARG A 181 -42.35 11.49 -0.20
N LEU A 182 -41.70 10.36 0.05
CA LEU A 182 -41.33 9.94 1.40
C LEU A 182 -40.36 10.93 2.05
N MET A 183 -39.41 11.45 1.27
CA MET A 183 -38.39 12.40 1.72
C MET A 183 -38.95 13.77 2.13
N VAL A 184 -39.93 14.32 1.39
CA VAL A 184 -40.44 15.70 1.61
C VAL A 184 -41.67 15.76 2.53
N SER A 185 -42.42 14.67 2.68
CA SER A 185 -43.66 14.68 3.47
C SER A 185 -43.41 14.79 4.98
N ASN A 186 -44.08 15.75 5.62
CA ASN A 186 -44.08 15.95 7.07
C ASN A 186 -44.83 14.84 7.83
N GLU A 187 -45.50 13.93 7.13
CA GLU A 187 -46.23 12.81 7.76
C GLU A 187 -45.29 11.72 8.28
N PHE A 188 -44.07 11.63 7.74
CA PHE A 188 -43.09 10.60 8.07
C PHE A 188 -42.05 11.09 9.07
N ASN A 189 -41.53 10.17 9.87
CA ASN A 189 -40.44 10.48 10.79
C ASN A 189 -39.10 10.61 10.05
N LEU A 190 -38.10 11.21 10.71
CA LEU A 190 -36.77 11.42 10.13
C LEU A 190 -36.14 10.13 9.61
N ARG A 191 -36.27 9.01 10.32
CA ARG A 191 -35.72 7.72 9.89
C ARG A 191 -36.19 7.25 8.52
N ILE A 192 -37.50 7.37 8.23
CA ILE A 192 -38.05 7.00 6.91
C ILE A 192 -37.53 7.97 5.84
N ARG A 193 -37.43 9.27 6.17
CA ARG A 193 -36.96 10.31 5.25
C ARG A 193 -35.48 10.12 4.89
N THR A 194 -34.62 9.93 5.89
CA THR A 194 -33.19 9.62 5.72
C THR A 194 -32.99 8.35 4.90
N ARG A 195 -33.74 7.28 5.17
CA ARG A 195 -33.63 6.05 4.36
C ARG A 195 -34.12 6.23 2.92
N ALA A 196 -35.12 7.08 2.68
CA ALA A 196 -35.54 7.42 1.31
C ALA A 196 -34.44 8.15 0.53
N ILE A 197 -33.62 8.98 1.20
CA ILE A 197 -32.43 9.58 0.60
C ILE A 197 -31.40 8.49 0.30
N GLY A 198 -31.11 7.59 1.25
CA GLY A 198 -30.17 6.48 1.02
C GLY A 198 -30.56 5.57 -0.14
N VAL A 199 -31.85 5.20 -0.25
CA VAL A 199 -32.35 4.41 -1.41
C VAL A 199 -32.25 5.22 -2.70
N PHE A 200 -32.55 6.53 -2.69
CA PHE A 200 -32.29 7.39 -3.85
C PHE A 200 -30.82 7.36 -4.26
N THR A 201 -29.88 7.47 -3.31
CA THR A 201 -28.44 7.41 -3.58
C THR A 201 -28.04 6.08 -4.22
N LEU A 202 -28.57 4.94 -3.72
CA LEU A 202 -28.33 3.63 -4.33
C LEU A 202 -28.86 3.55 -5.77
N LEU A 203 -30.07 4.07 -6.02
CA LEU A 203 -30.63 4.12 -7.38
C LEU A 203 -29.78 5.00 -8.31
N VAL A 204 -29.25 6.13 -7.82
CA VAL A 204 -28.33 6.98 -8.58
C VAL A 204 -27.03 6.24 -8.87
N SER A 205 -26.52 5.44 -7.94
CA SER A 205 -25.31 4.62 -8.14
C SER A 205 -25.50 3.62 -9.28
N LEU A 206 -26.62 2.90 -9.30
CA LEU A 206 -26.93 1.97 -10.40
C LEU A 206 -27.06 2.68 -11.75
N VAL A 207 -27.64 3.89 -11.74
CA VAL A 207 -27.71 4.71 -12.97
C VAL A 207 -26.33 5.24 -13.37
N HIS A 208 -25.43 5.49 -12.40
CA HIS A 208 -24.05 5.85 -12.68
C HIS A 208 -23.29 4.70 -13.34
N ASP A 209 -23.50 3.47 -12.91
CA ASP A 209 -22.88 2.28 -13.51
C ASP A 209 -23.32 2.14 -14.99
N ILE A 210 -24.60 2.39 -15.30
CA ILE A 210 -25.09 2.43 -16.70
C ILE A 210 -24.46 3.59 -17.48
N ASN A 211 -24.16 4.72 -16.83
CA ASN A 211 -23.66 5.93 -17.50
C ASN A 211 -22.30 5.71 -18.17
N GLU A 212 -21.51 4.72 -17.73
CA GLU A 212 -20.26 4.32 -18.40
C GLU A 212 -20.50 3.70 -19.79
N HIS A 213 -21.66 3.08 -20.02
CA HIS A 213 -21.99 2.35 -21.24
C HIS A 213 -23.04 3.06 -22.10
N ASP A 214 -24.03 3.71 -21.49
CA ASP A 214 -25.09 4.48 -22.15
C ASP A 214 -25.45 5.75 -21.38
N ARG A 215 -24.79 6.84 -21.74
CA ARG A 215 -24.98 8.17 -21.15
C ARG A 215 -26.38 8.75 -21.41
N ILE A 216 -26.95 8.52 -22.59
CA ILE A 216 -28.24 9.13 -22.97
C ILE A 216 -29.36 8.55 -22.12
N LEU A 217 -29.35 7.22 -21.96
CA LEU A 217 -30.32 6.50 -21.16
C LEU A 217 -30.23 6.92 -19.68
N SER A 218 -29.01 6.99 -19.14
CA SER A 218 -28.74 7.36 -17.74
C SER A 218 -29.23 8.77 -17.40
N VAL A 219 -28.93 9.75 -18.27
CA VAL A 219 -29.44 11.12 -18.13
C VAL A 219 -30.98 11.13 -18.19
N GLY A 220 -31.58 10.33 -19.07
CA GLY A 220 -33.02 10.22 -19.22
C GLY A 220 -33.76 9.77 -17.95
N TYR A 221 -33.14 8.91 -17.13
CA TYR A 221 -33.75 8.44 -15.88
C TYR A 221 -33.78 9.50 -14.77
N ILE A 222 -32.70 10.27 -14.62
CA ILE A 222 -32.53 11.20 -13.49
C ILE A 222 -33.11 12.59 -13.78
N LEU A 223 -32.96 13.07 -15.02
CA LEU A 223 -33.30 14.44 -15.42
C LEU A 223 -34.73 14.88 -15.01
N PRO A 224 -35.80 14.07 -15.14
CA PRO A 224 -37.15 14.48 -14.78
C PRO A 224 -37.34 14.84 -13.30
N TYR A 225 -36.51 14.27 -12.43
CA TYR A 225 -36.65 14.38 -10.97
C TYR A 225 -35.62 15.32 -10.35
N LEU A 226 -34.50 15.55 -11.02
CA LEU A 226 -33.31 16.21 -10.46
C LEU A 226 -33.59 17.54 -9.77
N SER A 227 -34.28 18.47 -10.43
CA SER A 227 -34.55 19.81 -9.86
C SER A 227 -35.35 19.75 -8.55
N HIS A 228 -36.29 18.80 -8.43
CA HIS A 228 -37.09 18.62 -7.23
C HIS A 228 -36.25 18.12 -6.06
N TYR A 229 -35.38 17.14 -6.32
CA TYR A 229 -34.44 16.61 -5.33
C TYR A 229 -33.43 17.67 -4.89
N CYS A 230 -32.82 18.40 -5.82
CA CYS A 230 -31.89 19.50 -5.51
C CYS A 230 -32.53 20.54 -4.58
N GLU A 231 -33.78 20.94 -4.85
CA GLU A 231 -34.50 21.89 -4.00
C GLU A 231 -34.78 21.34 -2.60
N ALA A 232 -35.10 20.05 -2.47
CA ALA A 232 -35.27 19.42 -1.16
C ALA A 232 -33.96 19.33 -0.38
N PHE A 233 -32.86 18.93 -1.04
CA PHE A 233 -31.53 18.85 -0.43
C PHE A 233 -31.07 20.21 0.11
N LYS A 234 -31.25 21.30 -0.64
CA LYS A 234 -30.98 22.66 -0.14
C LYS A 234 -31.67 22.94 1.19
N ARG A 235 -32.97 22.60 1.29
CA ARG A 235 -33.77 22.84 2.49
C ARG A 235 -33.29 22.02 3.69
N PHE A 236 -32.84 20.78 3.47
CA PHE A 236 -32.33 19.94 4.55
C PHE A 236 -30.97 20.40 5.08
N LEU A 237 -30.09 20.90 4.20
CA LEU A 237 -28.78 21.40 4.61
C LEU A 237 -28.86 22.70 5.43
N ILE A 238 -29.78 23.61 5.11
CA ILE A 238 -29.89 24.93 5.77
C ILE A 238 -30.83 24.91 6.99
N ALA A 239 -31.69 23.89 7.13
CA ALA A 239 -32.63 23.83 8.25
C ALA A 239 -31.90 23.77 9.61
N PRO A 240 -32.34 24.53 10.63
CA PRO A 240 -31.69 24.56 11.94
C PRO A 240 -31.85 23.23 12.68
N ASP A 241 -30.93 22.90 13.59
CA ASP A 241 -30.94 21.64 14.36
C ASP A 241 -32.19 21.45 15.23
N SER A 242 -32.86 22.56 15.60
CA SER A 242 -34.13 22.54 16.33
C SER A 242 -35.35 22.17 15.46
N SER A 243 -35.16 22.00 14.16
CA SER A 243 -36.22 21.67 13.22
C SER A 243 -36.58 20.19 13.27
N LEU A 244 -37.88 19.88 13.30
CA LEU A 244 -38.38 18.51 13.09
C LEU A 244 -38.14 18.00 11.65
N MET A 245 -37.55 18.82 10.78
CA MET A 245 -37.37 18.53 9.36
C MET A 245 -36.05 17.82 9.03
N THR A 246 -35.01 17.91 9.86
CA THR A 246 -33.70 17.29 9.57
C THR A 246 -32.96 16.96 10.86
N ASP A 247 -32.05 16.00 10.80
CA ASP A 247 -31.03 15.72 11.81
C ASP A 247 -29.66 15.52 11.13
N THR A 248 -28.62 15.23 11.91
CA THR A 248 -27.26 14.96 11.42
C THR A 248 -27.25 13.82 10.39
N GLY A 249 -27.99 12.73 10.65
CA GLY A 249 -28.08 11.59 9.73
C GLY A 249 -28.69 11.95 8.37
N CYS A 250 -29.76 12.75 8.37
CA CYS A 250 -30.38 13.27 7.15
C CYS A 250 -29.41 14.16 6.35
N ARG A 251 -28.60 14.99 7.02
CA ARG A 251 -27.58 15.81 6.34
C ARG A 251 -26.46 14.96 5.74
N ILE A 252 -25.97 13.95 6.45
CA ILE A 252 -24.97 12.99 5.96
C ILE A 252 -25.45 12.35 4.66
N GLU A 253 -26.64 11.75 4.67
CA GLU A 253 -27.21 11.09 3.48
C GLU A 253 -27.47 12.09 2.34
N THR A 254 -27.88 13.32 2.67
CA THR A 254 -28.05 14.39 1.68
C THR A 254 -26.73 14.74 1.00
N ILE A 255 -25.64 14.88 1.77
CA ILE A 255 -24.32 15.21 1.23
C ILE A 255 -23.81 14.05 0.38
N ARG A 256 -23.91 12.80 0.84
CA ARG A 256 -23.53 11.62 0.04
C ARG A 256 -24.28 11.56 -1.30
N ALA A 257 -25.59 11.81 -1.27
CA ALA A 257 -26.40 11.88 -2.49
C ALA A 257 -25.90 12.99 -3.44
N LEU A 258 -25.56 14.17 -2.90
CA LEU A 258 -25.00 15.27 -3.69
C LEU A 258 -23.61 14.93 -4.23
N THR A 259 -22.72 14.37 -3.42
CA THR A 259 -21.38 13.91 -3.82
C THR A 259 -21.48 13.01 -5.04
N LEU A 260 -22.34 11.98 -4.98
CA LEU A 260 -22.55 11.07 -6.08
C LEU A 260 -23.15 11.77 -7.31
N LEU A 261 -24.16 12.64 -7.14
CA LEU A 261 -24.75 13.37 -8.26
C LEU A 261 -23.75 14.29 -8.98
N PHE A 262 -22.89 14.98 -8.24
CA PHE A 262 -21.83 15.82 -8.82
C PHE A 262 -20.79 14.98 -9.55
N LYS A 263 -20.37 13.85 -8.97
CA LYS A 263 -19.42 12.91 -9.58
C LYS A 263 -19.99 12.29 -10.86
N SER A 264 -21.22 11.78 -10.80
CA SER A 264 -21.83 11.02 -11.90
C SER A 264 -22.41 11.90 -13.00
N PHE A 265 -22.96 13.07 -12.65
CA PHE A 265 -23.68 13.95 -13.60
C PHE A 265 -23.26 15.44 -13.49
N PRO A 266 -21.95 15.77 -13.60
CA PRO A 266 -21.45 17.13 -13.34
C PRO A 266 -22.13 18.18 -14.21
N LYS A 267 -22.36 17.89 -15.50
CA LYS A 267 -23.02 18.83 -16.44
C LYS A 267 -24.49 19.09 -16.08
N LEU A 268 -25.21 18.11 -15.54
CA LEU A 268 -26.62 18.29 -15.16
C LEU A 268 -26.76 19.15 -13.91
N MET A 269 -25.80 19.03 -12.99
CA MET A 269 -25.80 19.78 -11.72
C MET A 269 -25.54 21.28 -11.89
N GLN A 270 -25.00 21.71 -13.04
CA GLN A 270 -24.56 23.10 -13.28
C GLN A 270 -25.66 24.13 -13.01
N GLN A 271 -26.92 23.85 -13.37
CA GLN A 271 -28.03 24.78 -13.19
C GLN A 271 -28.35 25.07 -11.71
N ASN A 272 -28.09 24.10 -10.83
CA ASN A 272 -28.38 24.20 -9.39
C ASN A 272 -27.12 24.35 -8.54
N ALA A 273 -25.93 24.29 -9.15
CA ALA A 273 -24.64 24.21 -8.47
C ALA A 273 -24.40 25.38 -7.50
N ALA A 274 -24.55 26.63 -7.95
CA ALA A 274 -24.23 27.80 -7.13
C ALA A 274 -24.97 27.80 -5.77
N ASP A 275 -26.28 27.58 -5.79
CA ASP A 275 -27.09 27.53 -4.57
C ASP A 275 -26.77 26.30 -3.70
N LEU A 276 -26.51 25.14 -4.31
CA LEU A 276 -26.18 23.91 -3.60
C LEU A 276 -24.82 24.03 -2.91
N LEU A 277 -23.81 24.53 -3.62
CA LEU A 277 -22.49 24.80 -3.07
C LEU A 277 -22.57 25.77 -1.89
N GLN A 278 -23.36 26.85 -2.00
CA GLN A 278 -23.58 27.77 -0.89
C GLN A 278 -24.28 27.12 0.32
N SER A 279 -25.21 26.20 0.07
CA SER A 279 -25.92 25.44 1.11
C SER A 279 -24.97 24.48 1.84
N VAL A 280 -24.15 23.74 1.08
CA VAL A 280 -23.12 22.84 1.61
C VAL A 280 -22.06 23.63 2.37
N TRP A 281 -21.63 24.78 1.85
CA TRP A 281 -20.69 25.67 2.53
C TRP A 281 -21.21 26.15 3.88
N THR A 282 -22.46 26.60 3.93
CA THR A 282 -23.11 27.03 5.18
C THR A 282 -23.24 25.87 6.18
N CYS A 283 -23.50 24.66 5.68
CA CYS A 283 -23.50 23.45 6.49
C CYS A 283 -22.09 23.17 7.03
N LEU A 284 -21.04 23.27 6.22
CA LEU A 284 -19.66 23.06 6.64
C LEU A 284 -19.28 24.04 7.76
N THR A 285 -19.43 25.34 7.52
CA THR A 285 -18.99 26.36 8.47
C THR A 285 -19.72 26.28 9.82
N SER A 286 -21.06 26.14 9.81
CA SER A 286 -21.85 26.02 11.03
C SER A 286 -21.54 24.74 11.81
N ASN A 287 -21.29 23.61 11.13
CA ASN A 287 -21.01 22.35 11.81
C ASN A 287 -19.56 22.26 12.29
N THR A 288 -18.60 22.90 11.63
CA THR A 288 -17.23 23.05 12.15
C THR A 288 -17.21 23.87 13.45
N GLU A 289 -17.97 24.96 13.54
CA GLU A 289 -18.07 25.74 14.78
C GLU A 289 -18.66 24.91 15.93
N ASN A 290 -19.70 24.12 15.64
CA ASN A 290 -20.28 23.18 16.59
C ASN A 290 -19.27 22.10 17.00
N TYR A 291 -18.55 21.50 16.04
CA TYR A 291 -17.49 20.50 16.29
C TYR A 291 -16.44 21.04 17.26
N VAL A 292 -15.97 22.26 17.02
CA VAL A 292 -14.99 22.91 17.89
C VAL A 292 -15.56 23.09 19.30
N ALA A 293 -16.80 23.57 19.43
CA ALA A 293 -17.41 23.77 20.74
C ALA A 293 -17.60 22.44 21.51
N THR A 294 -18.15 21.41 20.87
CA THR A 294 -18.62 20.19 21.54
C THR A 294 -17.58 19.07 21.60
N VAL A 295 -16.73 18.92 20.59
CA VAL A 295 -15.73 17.83 20.51
C VAL A 295 -14.36 18.34 20.96
N VAL A 296 -13.88 19.44 20.38
CA VAL A 296 -12.54 19.99 20.69
C VAL A 296 -12.48 20.55 22.12
N TYR A 297 -13.56 21.18 22.61
CA TYR A 297 -13.61 21.82 23.92
C TYR A 297 -14.62 21.19 24.91
N LYS A 298 -15.30 20.09 24.54
CA LYS A 298 -16.30 19.41 25.39
C LYS A 298 -17.31 20.36 26.06
N HIS A 299 -17.73 21.44 25.38
CA HIS A 299 -18.76 22.34 25.87
C HIS A 299 -20.15 21.84 25.48
N GLY A 300 -20.82 21.20 26.44
CA GLY A 300 -22.14 20.60 26.26
C GLY A 300 -22.07 19.12 25.89
N GLU A 301 -23.21 18.45 25.97
CA GLU A 301 -23.39 17.09 25.46
C GLU A 301 -24.03 17.20 24.08
N MET A 302 -23.48 16.50 23.09
CA MET A 302 -24.19 16.30 21.83
C MET A 302 -25.22 15.19 22.03
N ASP A 303 -26.49 15.48 21.76
CA ASP A 303 -27.48 14.42 21.65
C ASP A 303 -27.02 13.44 20.56
N ALA A 304 -26.82 12.18 20.94
CA ALA A 304 -26.42 11.15 20.00
C ALA A 304 -27.51 11.02 18.94
N SER A 305 -27.21 11.45 17.71
CA SER A 305 -28.10 11.20 16.59
C SER A 305 -28.09 9.71 16.31
N VAL A 306 -29.27 9.15 16.04
CA VAL A 306 -29.42 7.73 15.77
C VAL A 306 -29.79 7.58 14.31
N ASP A 307 -29.08 6.72 13.60
CA ASP A 307 -29.38 6.41 12.21
C ASP A 307 -30.77 5.76 12.06
N SER A 308 -31.09 5.39 10.81
CA SER A 308 -32.35 4.72 10.52
C SER A 308 -32.46 3.31 11.15
N ASP A 309 -31.35 2.73 11.60
CA ASP A 309 -31.23 1.36 12.11
C ASP A 309 -31.27 1.29 13.64
N GLY A 310 -30.99 2.40 14.33
CA GLY A 310 -30.90 2.43 15.78
C GLY A 310 -29.48 2.61 16.30
N GLU A 311 -28.49 2.74 15.41
CA GLU A 311 -27.09 2.93 15.75
C GLU A 311 -26.77 4.41 15.92
N THR A 312 -25.94 4.73 16.91
CA THR A 312 -25.52 6.11 17.18
C THR A 312 -24.55 6.59 16.11
N LEU A 313 -24.94 7.60 15.33
CA LEU A 313 -24.04 8.29 14.40
C LEU A 313 -23.18 9.29 15.18
N SER A 314 -21.86 9.17 15.01
CA SER A 314 -20.94 10.22 15.45
C SER A 314 -21.18 11.48 14.60
N PHE A 315 -21.13 12.64 15.25
CA PHE A 315 -21.20 13.92 14.55
C PHE A 315 -20.06 14.09 13.54
N GLU A 316 -18.92 13.47 13.79
CA GLU A 316 -17.73 13.47 12.92
C GLU A 316 -18.04 12.93 11.52
N CYS A 317 -18.98 11.97 11.39
CA CYS A 317 -19.41 11.43 10.11
C CYS A 317 -19.95 12.51 9.15
N LEU A 318 -20.55 13.58 9.69
CA LEU A 318 -20.99 14.72 8.89
C LEU A 318 -19.80 15.49 8.32
N ILE A 319 -18.77 15.73 9.14
CA ILE A 319 -17.56 16.43 8.70
C ILE A 319 -16.81 15.60 7.65
N TYR A 320 -16.67 14.28 7.84
CA TYR A 320 -16.07 13.41 6.81
C TYR A 320 -16.81 13.49 5.48
N SER A 321 -18.15 13.43 5.51
CA SER A 321 -18.96 13.52 4.28
C SER A 321 -18.81 14.88 3.57
N LEU A 322 -18.62 15.96 4.34
CA LEU A 322 -18.35 17.30 3.79
C LEU A 322 -16.96 17.38 3.14
N PHE A 323 -15.94 16.78 3.75
CA PHE A 323 -14.60 16.73 3.19
C PHE A 323 -14.55 15.90 1.91
N GLU A 324 -15.22 14.75 1.88
CA GLU A 324 -15.38 13.93 0.68
C GLU A 324 -16.06 14.72 -0.46
N PHE A 325 -17.08 15.51 -0.13
CA PHE A 325 -17.73 16.38 -1.12
C PHE A 325 -16.76 17.42 -1.70
N VAL A 326 -15.94 18.07 -0.86
CA VAL A 326 -14.91 19.02 -1.34
C VAL A 326 -13.89 18.32 -2.24
N GLN A 327 -13.41 17.13 -1.85
CA GLN A 327 -12.47 16.34 -2.64
C GLN A 327 -13.03 16.05 -4.04
N VAL A 328 -14.27 15.59 -4.13
CA VAL A 328 -14.93 15.33 -5.42
C VAL A 328 -15.03 16.59 -6.28
N LEU A 329 -15.26 17.77 -5.69
CA LEU A 329 -15.29 19.02 -6.46
C LEU A 329 -13.92 19.41 -7.03
N MET A 330 -12.82 19.03 -6.36
CA MET A 330 -11.46 19.27 -6.84
C MET A 330 -11.14 18.41 -8.06
N ASP A 331 -11.54 17.13 -8.02
CA ASP A 331 -11.34 16.17 -9.12
C ASP A 331 -12.18 16.53 -10.37
N LEU A 332 -13.22 17.34 -10.21
CA LEU A 332 -14.10 17.78 -11.30
C LEU A 332 -13.62 19.11 -11.88
N SER A 333 -13.01 19.05 -13.08
CA SER A 333 -12.50 20.24 -13.82
C SER A 333 -13.50 21.41 -13.91
N MET A 334 -14.80 21.12 -14.04
CA MET A 334 -15.87 22.12 -14.06
C MET A 334 -16.01 22.93 -12.75
N TYR A 335 -15.78 22.29 -11.61
CA TYR A 335 -16.03 22.87 -10.28
C TYR A 335 -14.75 23.25 -9.54
N LYS A 336 -13.59 22.82 -10.03
CA LYS A 336 -12.25 23.13 -9.54
C LYS A 336 -12.05 24.63 -9.26
N ASN A 337 -12.51 25.52 -10.16
CA ASN A 337 -12.43 26.98 -9.98
C ASN A 337 -13.26 27.53 -8.81
N SER A 338 -14.36 26.86 -8.44
CA SER A 338 -15.18 27.25 -7.29
C SER A 338 -14.43 27.00 -5.98
N VAL A 339 -13.75 25.85 -5.88
CA VAL A 339 -12.89 25.52 -4.73
C VAL A 339 -11.69 26.47 -4.68
N LYS A 340 -11.02 26.68 -5.82
CA LYS A 340 -9.90 27.62 -5.99
C LYS A 340 -10.20 29.02 -5.44
N SER A 341 -11.42 29.51 -5.66
CA SER A 341 -11.85 30.84 -5.22
C SER A 341 -12.12 30.98 -3.72
N SER A 342 -12.32 29.85 -3.01
CA SER A 342 -12.67 29.81 -1.57
C SER A 342 -11.50 29.38 -0.68
N MET A 343 -10.28 29.40 -1.20
CA MET A 343 -9.11 28.77 -0.59
C MET A 343 -8.77 29.29 0.81
N GLU A 344 -8.80 30.61 1.01
CA GLU A 344 -8.50 31.23 2.31
C GLU A 344 -9.45 30.75 3.41
N GLU A 345 -10.76 30.74 3.12
CA GLU A 345 -11.77 30.29 4.09
C GLU A 345 -11.73 28.77 4.27
N LEU A 346 -11.48 28.00 3.21
CA LEU A 346 -11.34 26.55 3.32
C LEU A 346 -10.16 26.18 4.23
N CYS A 347 -8.98 26.76 4.02
CA CYS A 347 -7.84 26.59 4.92
C CYS A 347 -8.16 27.02 6.36
N TYR A 348 -8.92 28.11 6.54
CA TYR A 348 -9.35 28.58 7.86
C TYR A 348 -10.18 27.53 8.61
N TYR A 349 -11.19 26.93 7.97
CA TYR A 349 -12.03 25.91 8.60
C TYR A 349 -11.33 24.56 8.76
N LEU A 350 -10.43 24.19 7.84
CA LEU A 350 -9.61 22.98 8.00
C LEU A 350 -8.70 23.08 9.23
N ILE A 351 -8.04 24.22 9.46
CA ILE A 351 -7.21 24.44 10.68
C ILE A 351 -8.07 24.32 11.95
N LEU A 352 -9.33 24.76 11.93
CA LEU A 352 -10.22 24.59 13.08
C LEU A 352 -10.49 23.10 13.38
N CYS A 353 -10.70 22.29 12.34
CA CYS A 353 -10.90 20.85 12.43
C CYS A 353 -9.62 20.10 12.84
N MET A 354 -8.44 20.64 12.57
CA MET A 354 -7.15 20.06 12.97
C MET A 354 -6.84 20.21 14.46
N GLN A 355 -7.56 21.02 15.24
CA GLN A 355 -7.24 21.18 16.67
C GLN A 355 -7.35 19.87 17.46
N ILE A 356 -6.38 19.62 18.34
CA ILE A 356 -6.36 18.44 19.24
C ILE A 356 -7.63 18.39 20.08
N THR A 357 -8.38 17.30 19.99
CA THR A 357 -9.57 17.06 20.80
C THR A 357 -9.21 16.70 22.24
N GLU A 358 -10.15 16.87 23.18
CA GLU A 358 -9.93 16.43 24.56
C GLU A 358 -9.80 14.89 24.66
N GLU A 359 -10.40 14.13 23.73
CA GLU A 359 -10.25 12.67 23.69
C GLU A 359 -8.88 12.24 23.19
N GLU A 360 -8.35 12.87 22.14
CA GLU A 360 -6.97 12.66 21.69
C GLU A 360 -5.97 13.03 22.79
N TYR A 361 -6.16 14.17 23.47
CA TYR A 361 -5.33 14.57 24.62
C TYR A 361 -5.33 13.50 25.73
N ASP A 362 -6.51 13.01 26.12
CA ASP A 362 -6.67 11.98 27.14
C ASP A 362 -6.08 10.62 26.71
N SER A 363 -6.13 10.30 25.42
CA SER A 363 -5.60 9.07 24.82
C SER A 363 -4.07 9.10 24.79
N TRP A 364 -3.49 10.15 24.22
CA TRP A 364 -2.04 10.33 24.10
C TRP A 364 -1.35 10.47 25.45
N SER A 365 -1.98 11.15 26.42
CA SER A 365 -1.44 11.27 27.78
C SER A 365 -1.35 9.93 28.52
N LYS A 366 -2.20 8.96 28.16
CA LYS A 366 -2.19 7.59 28.73
C LYS A 366 -1.32 6.62 27.94
N ASN A 367 -1.14 6.85 26.63
CA ASN A 367 -0.42 5.96 25.74
C ASN A 367 0.48 6.73 24.76
N VAL A 368 1.78 6.76 25.07
CA VAL A 368 2.81 7.41 24.24
C VAL A 368 2.97 6.72 22.89
N SER A 369 2.83 5.39 22.80
CA SER A 369 2.95 4.68 21.52
C SER A 369 1.84 5.08 20.56
N ARG A 370 0.63 5.31 21.07
CA ARG A 370 -0.47 5.79 20.25
C ARG A 370 -0.24 7.20 19.70
N TYR A 371 0.41 8.08 20.47
CA TYR A 371 0.84 9.38 19.95
C TYR A 371 1.84 9.24 18.80
N VAL A 372 2.83 8.35 18.91
CA VAL A 372 3.79 8.08 17.82
C VAL A 372 3.08 7.55 16.58
N GLU A 373 2.13 6.63 16.76
CA GLU A 373 1.35 6.05 15.67
C GLU A 373 0.43 7.08 14.99
N ASP A 374 -0.28 7.90 15.77
CA ASP A 374 -1.23 8.90 15.27
C ASP A 374 -0.54 10.08 14.57
N GLU A 375 0.64 10.51 15.06
CA GLU A 375 1.41 11.63 14.48
C GLU A 375 2.47 11.19 13.45
N SER A 376 2.56 9.89 13.17
CA SER A 376 3.40 9.36 12.08
C SER A 376 2.80 9.73 10.72
N ASP A 377 3.67 9.91 9.72
CA ASP A 377 3.27 10.26 8.36
C ASP A 377 2.48 9.14 7.67
N ASP A 378 2.68 7.89 8.12
CA ASP A 378 2.02 6.69 7.61
C ASP A 378 0.99 6.12 8.60
N SER A 379 0.32 6.99 9.36
CA SER A 379 -0.71 6.57 10.30
C SER A 379 -1.92 5.95 9.59
N PHE A 380 -2.45 4.85 10.13
CA PHE A 380 -3.75 4.29 9.74
C PHE A 380 -4.91 4.82 10.59
N SER A 381 -4.62 5.73 11.53
CA SER A 381 -5.64 6.32 12.37
C SER A 381 -6.57 7.20 11.55
N HIS A 382 -7.87 7.14 11.89
CA HIS A 382 -8.89 7.94 11.23
C HIS A 382 -9.55 8.87 12.24
N SER A 383 -9.36 10.18 12.06
CA SER A 383 -9.96 11.24 12.87
C SER A 383 -10.28 12.46 12.02
N VAL A 384 -11.15 13.35 12.51
CA VAL A 384 -11.45 14.62 11.83
C VAL A 384 -10.19 15.48 11.66
N ARG A 385 -9.26 15.41 12.62
CA ARG A 385 -7.96 16.09 12.55
C ARG A 385 -7.13 15.58 11.37
N LEU A 386 -6.99 14.26 11.22
CA LEU A 386 -6.22 13.65 10.13
C LEU A 386 -6.90 13.83 8.78
N SER A 387 -8.22 13.65 8.67
CA SER A 387 -8.94 13.88 7.41
C SER A 387 -8.92 15.35 6.96
N ALA A 388 -8.94 16.31 7.90
CA ALA A 388 -8.75 17.72 7.56
C ALA A 388 -7.34 17.98 7.02
N LEU A 389 -6.34 17.31 7.59
CA LEU A 389 -4.94 17.40 7.16
C LEU A 389 -4.73 16.78 5.78
N GLU A 390 -5.28 15.60 5.53
CA GLU A 390 -5.25 14.95 4.20
C GLU A 390 -5.88 15.83 3.13
N LEU A 391 -7.06 16.40 3.41
CA LEU A 391 -7.71 17.33 2.49
C LEU A 391 -6.87 18.60 2.27
N LEU A 392 -6.24 19.15 3.31
CA LEU A 392 -5.31 20.27 3.16
C LEU A 392 -4.14 19.89 2.25
N LEU A 393 -3.52 18.72 2.46
CA LEU A 393 -2.39 18.26 1.64
C LEU A 393 -2.81 18.09 0.17
N SER A 394 -3.98 17.48 -0.10
CA SER A 394 -4.53 17.36 -1.44
C SER A 394 -4.74 18.74 -2.09
N ILE A 395 -5.34 19.69 -1.38
CA ILE A 395 -5.54 21.06 -1.85
C ILE A 395 -4.21 21.75 -2.17
N THR A 396 -3.20 21.58 -1.31
CA THR A 396 -1.87 22.20 -1.52
C THR A 396 -1.11 21.60 -2.69
N SER A 397 -1.31 20.31 -2.99
CA SER A 397 -0.73 19.67 -4.16
C SER A 397 -1.40 20.15 -5.45
N GLU A 398 -2.71 20.32 -5.45
CA GLU A 398 -3.51 20.64 -6.63
C GLU A 398 -3.52 22.15 -6.98
N PHE A 399 -3.42 23.01 -5.98
CA PHE A 399 -3.56 24.47 -6.12
C PHE A 399 -2.40 25.24 -5.46
N LYS A 400 -1.15 24.87 -5.73
CA LYS A 400 0.05 25.38 -5.03
C LYS A 400 -0.02 26.89 -4.72
N LYS A 401 -0.18 27.75 -5.73
CA LYS A 401 -0.19 29.22 -5.56
C LYS A 401 -1.33 29.71 -4.67
N GLU A 402 -2.57 29.36 -4.99
CA GLU A 402 -3.76 29.84 -4.28
C GLU A 402 -3.84 29.24 -2.87
N ALA A 403 -3.52 27.95 -2.73
CA ALA A 403 -3.45 27.25 -1.45
C ALA A 403 -2.39 27.86 -0.53
N GLY A 404 -1.21 28.20 -1.07
CA GLY A 404 -0.15 28.87 -0.33
C GLY A 404 -0.57 30.23 0.22
N ILE A 405 -1.14 31.09 -0.62
CA ILE A 405 -1.65 32.41 -0.20
C ILE A 405 -2.80 32.25 0.79
N GLY A 406 -3.73 31.34 0.54
CA GLY A 406 -4.89 31.07 1.40
C GLY A 406 -4.48 30.56 2.78
N LEU A 407 -3.58 29.56 2.83
CA LEU A 407 -3.04 29.00 4.07
C LEU A 407 -2.31 30.05 4.89
N TRP A 408 -1.45 30.85 4.28
CA TRP A 408 -0.70 31.91 4.98
C TRP A 408 -1.63 32.93 5.65
N LYS A 409 -2.66 33.39 4.95
CA LYS A 409 -3.65 34.32 5.51
C LYS A 409 -4.48 33.68 6.62
N ALA A 410 -4.93 32.44 6.43
CA ALA A 410 -5.70 31.70 7.42
C ALA A 410 -4.90 31.53 8.73
N VAL A 411 -3.62 31.15 8.63
CA VAL A 411 -2.72 31.02 9.79
C VAL A 411 -2.55 32.35 10.51
N HIS A 412 -2.28 33.45 9.79
CA HIS A 412 -2.16 34.77 10.42
C HIS A 412 -3.44 35.21 11.15
N ARG A 413 -4.61 34.93 10.58
CA ARG A 413 -5.90 35.21 11.20
C ARG A 413 -6.08 34.40 12.48
N HIS A 414 -5.75 33.11 12.47
CA HIS A 414 -5.84 32.24 13.64
C HIS A 414 -4.85 32.60 14.74
N LEU A 415 -3.58 32.88 14.41
CA LEU A 415 -2.58 33.32 15.39
C LEU A 415 -2.97 34.65 16.05
N SER A 416 -3.49 35.60 15.28
CA SER A 416 -3.99 36.87 15.83
C SER A 416 -5.17 36.66 16.78
N HIS A 417 -6.06 35.72 16.45
CA HIS A 417 -7.19 35.36 17.31
C HIS A 417 -6.73 34.65 18.59
N ALA A 418 -5.78 33.73 18.48
CA ALA A 418 -5.23 33.01 19.61
C ALA A 418 -4.49 33.95 20.58
N GLU A 419 -3.74 34.94 20.09
CA GLU A 419 -3.10 35.94 20.95
C GLU A 419 -4.15 36.78 21.71
N ALA A 420 -5.27 37.13 21.07
CA ALA A 420 -6.38 37.78 21.76
C ALA A 420 -7.01 36.89 22.85
N LEU A 421 -7.17 35.58 22.58
CA LEU A 421 -7.65 34.62 23.58
C LEU A 421 -6.67 34.48 24.76
N LYS A 422 -5.36 34.47 24.47
CA LYS A 422 -4.28 34.42 25.46
C LYS A 422 -4.28 35.66 26.34
N ALA A 423 -4.43 36.85 25.75
CA ALA A 423 -4.56 38.11 26.48
C ALA A 423 -5.79 38.14 27.42
N HIS A 424 -6.84 37.37 27.09
CA HIS A 424 -8.04 37.19 27.91
C HIS A 424 -7.96 35.99 28.88
N ASN A 425 -6.80 35.35 29.06
CA ASN A 425 -6.58 34.17 29.91
C ASN A 425 -7.51 32.98 29.59
N SER A 426 -7.94 32.83 28.34
CA SER A 426 -8.68 31.64 27.90
C SER A 426 -7.72 30.47 27.70
N SER A 427 -8.01 29.27 28.19
CA SER A 427 -7.17 28.07 27.97
C SER A 427 -7.25 27.50 26.54
N ARG A 428 -7.98 28.16 25.63
CA ARG A 428 -8.25 27.67 24.26
C ARG A 428 -7.21 28.10 23.22
N TRP A 429 -6.37 29.09 23.54
CA TRP A 429 -5.44 29.69 22.55
C TRP A 429 -4.42 28.69 21.99
N TRP A 430 -3.90 27.79 22.83
CA TRP A 430 -2.77 26.93 22.48
C TRP A 430 -3.12 25.88 21.42
N LYS A 431 -4.36 25.38 21.39
CA LYS A 431 -4.82 24.41 20.39
C LYS A 431 -4.85 25.03 18.99
N LEU A 432 -5.22 26.30 18.87
CA LEU A 432 -5.18 27.03 17.61
C LEU A 432 -3.75 27.27 17.15
N HIS A 433 -2.84 27.63 18.07
CA HIS A 433 -1.41 27.75 17.74
C HIS A 433 -0.85 26.41 17.25
N GLU A 434 -1.10 25.33 17.97
CA GLU A 434 -0.66 23.98 17.62
C GLU A 434 -1.16 23.59 16.22
N ALA A 435 -2.46 23.74 15.94
CA ALA A 435 -3.03 23.40 14.64
C ALA A 435 -2.46 24.25 13.49
N CYS A 436 -2.16 25.53 13.71
CA CYS A 436 -1.49 26.36 12.72
C CYS A 436 -0.08 25.86 12.40
N LEU A 437 0.69 25.49 13.42
CA LEU A 437 2.04 24.95 13.27
C LEU A 437 2.01 23.56 12.63
N LEU A 438 1.01 22.73 12.92
CA LEU A 438 0.78 21.47 12.20
C LEU A 438 0.52 21.73 10.72
N ALA A 439 -0.48 22.53 10.39
CA ALA A 439 -0.88 22.79 9.01
C ALA A 439 0.29 23.30 8.15
N MET A 440 1.00 24.34 8.62
CA MET A 440 2.15 24.85 7.89
C MET A 440 3.33 23.87 7.88
N GLY A 441 3.57 23.17 8.98
CA GLY A 441 4.67 22.21 9.09
C GLY A 441 4.50 21.01 8.17
N ARG A 442 3.27 20.56 7.92
CA ARG A 442 2.96 19.46 6.99
C ARG A 442 2.97 19.93 5.53
N CYS A 443 2.72 21.21 5.28
CA CYS A 443 2.81 21.83 3.95
C CYS A 443 4.21 22.41 3.65
N LYS A 444 5.28 21.80 4.17
CA LYS A 444 6.66 22.31 4.06
C LYS A 444 7.08 22.58 2.62
N GLN A 445 6.87 21.62 1.71
CA GLN A 445 7.24 21.76 0.29
C GLN A 445 6.57 22.99 -0.33
N LEU A 446 5.27 23.19 -0.08
CA LEU A 446 4.56 24.37 -0.55
C LEU A 446 5.15 25.67 0.01
N LEU A 447 5.52 25.72 1.30
CA LEU A 447 6.15 26.90 1.89
C LEU A 447 7.52 27.19 1.25
N ASN A 448 8.30 26.15 0.95
CA ASN A 448 9.57 26.29 0.24
C ASN A 448 9.35 26.87 -1.16
N ASP A 449 8.39 26.34 -1.92
CA ASP A 449 8.04 26.83 -3.25
C ASP A 449 7.60 28.30 -3.21
N MET A 450 6.79 28.68 -2.22
CA MET A 450 6.38 30.07 -2.01
C MET A 450 7.54 31.02 -1.73
N LEU A 451 8.55 30.57 -0.99
CA LEU A 451 9.75 31.36 -0.67
C LEU A 451 10.64 31.54 -1.90
N VAL A 452 10.76 30.51 -2.75
CA VAL A 452 11.55 30.55 -3.98
C VAL A 452 10.86 31.41 -5.04
N THR A 453 9.57 31.20 -5.27
CA THR A 453 8.77 31.94 -6.27
C THR A 453 8.47 33.37 -5.84
N GLY A 454 8.47 33.65 -4.53
CA GLY A 454 8.23 34.98 -3.98
C GLY A 454 6.76 35.41 -3.97
N TYR A 455 5.81 34.49 -4.15
CA TYR A 455 4.37 34.79 -4.13
C TYR A 455 3.89 35.37 -2.79
N VAL A 456 4.53 34.97 -1.69
CA VAL A 456 4.28 35.49 -0.35
C VAL A 456 5.62 35.87 0.28
N LYS A 457 5.72 37.10 0.78
CA LYS A 457 6.91 37.54 1.53
C LYS A 457 6.81 37.06 2.98
N ILE A 458 7.49 35.96 3.28
CA ILE A 458 7.55 35.38 4.61
C ILE A 458 8.93 35.63 5.20
N ASP A 459 9.00 36.39 6.30
CA ASP A 459 10.21 36.45 7.13
C ASP A 459 10.18 35.26 8.10
N LEU A 460 10.71 34.13 7.64
CA LEU A 460 10.65 32.86 8.36
C LEU A 460 11.45 32.91 9.67
N ASP A 461 12.58 33.61 9.67
CA ASP A 461 13.42 33.83 10.85
C ASP A 461 12.65 34.58 11.94
N ALA A 462 11.99 35.69 11.57
CA ALA A 462 11.16 36.45 12.51
C ALA A 462 9.97 35.63 13.00
N PHE A 463 9.29 34.90 12.10
CA PHE A 463 8.16 34.05 12.45
C PHE A 463 8.55 32.95 13.45
N ILE A 464 9.61 32.20 13.18
CA ILE A 464 10.08 31.10 14.04
C ILE A 464 10.50 31.62 15.41
N ARG A 465 11.18 32.78 15.48
CA ARG A 465 11.53 33.43 16.76
C ARG A 465 10.32 33.86 17.57
N GLN A 466 9.31 34.44 16.93
CA GLN A 466 8.16 35.04 17.61
C GLN A 466 7.13 34.01 18.04
N VAL A 467 6.95 32.92 17.28
CA VAL A 467 5.89 31.95 17.50
C VAL A 467 6.49 30.62 18.02
N PRO A 468 7.02 29.69 17.19
CA PRO A 468 7.55 28.41 17.67
C PRO A 468 8.56 28.49 18.83
N LEU A 469 9.61 29.32 18.72
CA LEU A 469 10.65 29.37 19.75
C LEU A 469 10.17 29.97 21.07
N ALA A 470 9.20 30.89 21.02
CA ALA A 470 8.54 31.40 22.23
C ALA A 470 7.69 30.31 22.90
N ASP A 471 7.02 29.48 22.09
CA ASP A 471 6.14 28.42 22.56
C ASP A 471 6.90 27.24 23.19
N LEU A 472 8.20 27.03 22.89
CA LEU A 472 9.04 26.00 23.55
C LEU A 472 9.12 26.14 25.08
N SER A 473 8.89 27.36 25.60
CA SER A 473 8.92 27.63 27.04
C SER A 473 7.61 27.31 27.77
N GLN A 474 6.55 26.94 27.03
CA GLN A 474 5.19 26.77 27.54
C GLN A 474 4.90 25.35 28.04
N PHE A 475 5.65 24.87 29.04
CA PHE A 475 5.58 23.49 29.56
C PHE A 475 4.18 23.05 30.04
N ASP A 476 3.29 23.99 30.36
CA ASP A 476 1.88 23.70 30.72
C ASP A 476 1.07 23.12 29.55
N TYR A 477 1.53 23.30 28.30
CA TYR A 477 0.88 22.84 27.08
C TYR A 477 1.82 21.90 26.29
N PRO A 478 1.97 20.63 26.72
CA PRO A 478 3.01 19.74 26.20
C PRO A 478 2.92 19.54 24.68
N TYR A 479 1.73 19.38 24.11
CA TYR A 479 1.56 19.15 22.67
C TYR A 479 1.84 20.39 21.81
N LEU A 480 1.60 21.60 22.35
CA LEU A 480 2.05 22.83 21.69
C LEU A 480 3.58 22.88 21.64
N VAL A 481 4.25 22.56 22.75
CA VAL A 481 5.73 22.50 22.80
C VAL A 481 6.26 21.46 21.81
N CYS A 482 5.62 20.29 21.73
CA CYS A 482 5.97 19.25 20.77
C CYS A 482 5.86 19.77 19.33
N GLN A 483 4.69 20.32 18.97
CA GLN A 483 4.47 20.79 17.62
C GLN A 483 5.37 21.98 17.23
N ALA A 484 5.66 22.88 18.18
CA ALA A 484 6.61 23.97 17.99
C ALA A 484 8.03 23.47 17.71
N ALA A 485 8.48 22.45 18.44
CA ALA A 485 9.78 21.81 18.21
C ALA A 485 9.83 21.14 16.84
N LEU A 486 8.83 20.31 16.50
CA LEU A 486 8.75 19.62 15.20
C LEU A 486 8.70 20.62 14.04
N PHE A 487 7.90 21.68 14.16
CA PHE A 487 7.82 22.73 13.16
C PHE A 487 9.18 23.41 12.92
N ALA A 488 9.85 23.86 13.99
CA ALA A 488 11.15 24.52 13.86
C ALA A 488 12.21 23.59 13.23
N GLY A 489 12.23 22.31 13.62
CA GLY A 489 13.13 21.30 13.04
C GLY A 489 12.99 21.16 11.52
N ARG A 490 11.75 21.12 10.99
CA ARG A 490 11.46 20.95 9.56
C ARG A 490 11.91 22.11 8.65
N PHE A 491 12.15 23.29 9.21
CA PHE A 491 12.55 24.48 8.46
C PHE A 491 14.02 24.87 8.67
N SER A 492 14.80 24.02 9.34
CA SER A 492 16.17 24.34 9.80
C SER A 492 17.12 24.79 8.69
N ARG A 493 16.98 24.25 7.47
CA ARG A 493 17.79 24.64 6.29
C ARG A 493 17.59 26.10 5.87
N LEU A 494 16.39 26.64 6.11
CA LEU A 494 16.01 27.99 5.70
C LEU A 494 16.28 29.05 6.78
N LEU A 495 16.68 28.61 7.98
CA LEU A 495 16.90 29.47 9.14
C LEU A 495 18.34 29.99 9.20
N SER A 496 18.51 31.18 9.78
CA SER A 496 19.86 31.66 10.10
C SER A 496 20.53 30.82 11.19
N ILE A 497 21.87 30.78 11.15
CA ILE A 497 22.70 30.06 12.14
C ILE A 497 22.36 30.46 13.58
N GLU A 498 22.04 31.74 13.81
CA GLU A 498 21.67 32.22 15.15
C GLU A 498 20.34 31.62 15.64
N VAL A 499 19.31 31.56 14.77
CA VAL A 499 18.02 30.92 15.12
C VAL A 499 18.22 29.44 15.40
N ASN A 500 18.99 28.75 14.55
CA ASN A 500 19.29 27.34 14.70
C ASN A 500 20.01 27.03 16.03
N ARG A 501 20.91 27.90 16.49
CA ARG A 501 21.55 27.75 17.81
C ARG A 501 20.54 27.90 18.96
N ILE A 502 19.66 28.89 18.90
CA ILE A 502 18.60 29.09 19.91
C ILE A 502 17.67 27.86 19.94
N PHE A 503 17.30 27.35 18.77
CA PHE A 503 16.49 26.15 18.63
C PHE A 503 17.17 24.93 19.27
N LEU A 504 18.43 24.63 18.92
CA LEU A 504 19.17 23.49 19.48
C LEU A 504 19.39 23.60 20.99
N ASP A 505 19.67 24.80 21.50
CA ASP A 505 19.72 25.06 22.94
C ASP A 505 18.37 24.76 23.62
N GLY A 506 17.27 25.17 22.98
CA GLY A 506 15.91 24.85 23.39
C GLY A 506 15.64 23.35 23.43
N ILE A 507 15.98 22.62 22.38
CA ILE A 507 15.85 21.15 22.31
C ILE A 507 16.60 20.46 23.46
N CYS A 508 17.85 20.84 23.71
CA CYS A 508 18.60 20.26 24.82
C CYS A 508 18.00 20.60 26.19
N GLN A 509 17.47 21.81 26.37
CA GLN A 509 16.76 22.17 27.62
C GLN A 509 15.48 21.36 27.80
N LEU A 510 14.73 21.09 26.73
CA LEU A 510 13.56 20.22 26.78
C LEU A 510 13.94 18.80 27.17
N LEU A 511 15.01 18.24 26.57
CA LEU A 511 15.48 16.90 26.90
C LEU A 511 15.89 16.75 28.38
N GLU A 512 16.48 17.81 28.97
CA GLU A 512 16.95 17.80 30.35
C GLU A 512 15.85 18.07 31.38
N ASN A 513 14.92 18.98 31.08
CA ASN A 513 13.99 19.52 32.08
C ASN A 513 12.54 19.05 31.92
N ALA A 514 12.16 18.51 30.75
CA ALA A 514 10.78 18.12 30.51
C ALA A 514 10.34 16.94 31.39
N GLN A 515 9.23 17.15 32.11
CA GLN A 515 8.61 16.09 32.90
C GLN A 515 7.78 15.13 32.05
N HIS A 516 7.22 15.60 30.93
CA HIS A 516 6.38 14.78 30.07
C HIS A 516 7.21 14.06 28.99
N PRO A 517 7.20 12.71 28.92
CA PRO A 517 8.06 11.95 28.01
C PRO A 517 7.80 12.25 26.52
N ILE A 518 6.58 12.65 26.15
CA ILE A 518 6.25 13.04 24.76
C ILE A 518 7.02 14.30 24.31
N ILE A 519 7.33 15.22 25.22
CA ILE A 519 8.14 16.40 24.90
C ILE A 519 9.56 15.95 24.55
N ASN A 520 10.14 15.07 25.37
CA ASN A 520 11.47 14.51 25.09
C ASN A 520 11.47 13.80 23.73
N LEU A 521 10.49 12.93 23.49
CA LEU A 521 10.33 12.16 22.25
C LEU A 521 10.20 13.07 21.02
N SER A 522 9.33 14.07 21.06
CA SER A 522 9.16 15.03 19.95
C SER A 522 10.39 15.93 19.77
N SER A 523 11.13 16.22 20.84
CA SER A 523 12.40 16.95 20.75
C SER A 523 13.48 16.15 20.03
N LEU A 524 13.50 14.82 20.21
CA LEU A 524 14.38 13.92 19.45
C LEU A 524 14.00 13.90 17.97
N ARG A 525 12.70 13.75 17.65
CA ARG A 525 12.23 13.82 16.26
C ARG A 525 12.50 15.19 15.62
N ALA A 526 12.40 16.28 16.38
CA ALA A 526 12.75 17.61 15.91
C ALA A 526 14.26 17.77 15.64
N PHE A 527 15.12 17.14 16.45
CA PHE A 527 16.56 17.03 16.17
C PHE A 527 16.84 16.21 14.92
N TYR A 528 16.12 15.10 14.71
CA TYR A 528 16.20 14.32 13.48
C TYR A 528 15.88 15.19 12.26
N TYR A 529 14.74 15.90 12.26
CA TYR A 529 14.39 16.83 11.17
C TYR A 529 15.46 17.90 10.95
N TYR A 530 16.02 18.46 12.02
CA TYR A 530 17.10 19.44 11.88
C TYR A 530 18.31 18.87 11.12
N CYS A 531 18.75 17.67 11.49
CA CYS A 531 19.91 17.03 10.86
C CYS A 531 19.64 16.64 9.41
N GLU A 532 18.43 16.15 9.12
CA GLU A 532 17.96 15.82 7.78
C GLU A 532 17.96 17.07 6.88
N GLU A 533 17.40 18.19 7.37
CA GLU A 533 17.30 19.43 6.60
C GLU A 533 18.65 20.09 6.31
N VAL A 534 19.51 20.20 7.33
CA VAL A 534 20.78 20.92 7.22
C VAL A 534 21.80 20.09 6.43
N GLY A 535 21.68 18.77 6.46
CA GLY A 535 22.64 17.83 5.89
C GLY A 535 23.94 17.77 6.67
N VAL A 536 24.64 16.64 6.58
CA VAL A 536 25.85 16.34 7.38
C VAL A 536 26.99 17.35 7.14
N ASP A 537 27.10 17.93 5.94
CA ASP A 537 28.21 18.79 5.52
C ASP A 537 28.25 20.19 6.18
N GLN A 538 27.15 20.65 6.79
CA GLN A 538 27.04 21.96 7.44
C GLN A 538 26.94 21.88 8.98
N THR A 539 27.23 20.71 9.57
CA THR A 539 26.92 20.38 10.98
C THR A 539 27.95 20.78 12.03
N ASN A 540 29.01 21.54 11.71
CA ASN A 540 30.07 21.86 12.69
C ASN A 540 29.53 22.53 13.98
N ASP A 541 28.45 23.30 13.88
CA ASP A 541 27.82 23.97 15.02
C ASP A 541 26.99 23.02 15.91
N VAL A 542 26.60 21.84 15.40
CA VAL A 542 25.76 20.85 16.09
C VAL A 542 26.58 19.98 17.04
N ILE A 543 27.87 19.79 16.74
CA ILE A 543 28.76 18.85 17.44
C ILE A 543 28.77 19.08 18.96
N ILE A 544 28.68 20.35 19.41
CA ILE A 544 28.68 20.69 20.84
C ILE A 544 27.42 20.21 21.58
N TYR A 545 26.33 19.95 20.86
CA TYR A 545 25.05 19.50 21.41
C TYR A 545 24.94 17.98 21.48
N LEU A 546 25.69 17.24 20.63
CA LEU A 546 25.61 15.77 20.53
C LEU A 546 25.74 15.02 21.87
N PRO A 547 26.63 15.40 22.81
CA PRO A 547 26.69 14.73 24.11
C PRO A 547 25.39 14.83 24.91
N ARG A 548 24.73 16.00 24.88
CA ARG A 548 23.47 16.24 25.59
C ARG A 548 22.31 15.51 24.90
N ILE A 549 22.29 15.51 23.56
CA ILE A 549 21.30 14.77 22.77
C ILE A 549 21.42 13.26 23.05
N PHE A 550 22.63 12.70 23.04
CA PHE A 550 22.85 11.27 23.30
C PHE A 550 22.37 10.84 24.69
N GLU A 551 22.69 11.59 25.74
CA GLU A 551 22.13 11.30 27.08
C GLU A 551 20.60 11.47 27.11
N GLY A 552 20.08 12.46 26.37
CA GLY A 552 18.64 12.67 26.19
C GLY A 552 17.94 11.47 25.54
N ILE A 553 18.53 10.86 24.50
CA ILE A 553 18.02 9.65 23.84
C ILE A 553 17.91 8.51 24.87
N LEU A 554 19.00 8.22 25.58
CA LEU A 554 19.04 7.11 26.54
C LEU A 554 18.09 7.32 27.72
N ALA A 555 18.02 8.56 28.24
CA ALA A 555 17.06 8.91 29.28
C ALA A 555 15.61 8.76 28.79
N THR A 556 15.31 9.14 27.54
CA THR A 556 13.97 9.02 26.96
C THR A 556 13.57 7.56 26.77
N MET A 557 14.45 6.73 26.19
CA MET A 557 14.21 5.29 26.00
C MET A 557 13.93 4.57 27.34
N SER A 558 14.55 5.01 28.44
CA SER A 558 14.28 4.44 29.77
C SER A 558 12.90 4.76 30.35
N ARG A 559 12.16 5.71 29.77
CA ARG A 559 10.89 6.26 30.28
C ARG A 559 9.68 5.93 29.40
N ILE A 560 9.89 5.48 28.16
CA ILE A 560 8.83 5.20 27.18
C ILE A 560 8.67 3.68 26.96
N PRO A 561 7.49 3.22 26.51
CA PRO A 561 7.32 1.83 26.09
C PRO A 561 8.17 1.50 24.85
N GLN A 562 8.53 0.22 24.72
CA GLN A 562 9.38 -0.30 23.64
C GLN A 562 8.78 -0.07 22.25
N SER A 563 7.44 -0.16 22.15
CA SER A 563 6.69 0.15 20.92
C SER A 563 6.79 1.61 20.46
N ALA A 564 7.39 2.51 21.26
CA ALA A 564 7.65 3.90 20.89
C ALA A 564 9.14 4.18 20.61
N TYR A 565 9.98 3.15 20.44
CA TYR A 565 11.43 3.30 20.25
C TYR A 565 11.84 3.81 18.87
N ILE A 566 10.95 3.85 17.88
CA ILE A 566 11.26 4.24 16.49
C ILE A 566 11.96 5.61 16.44
N TRP A 567 11.33 6.70 16.91
CA TRP A 567 11.94 8.04 16.83
C TRP A 567 13.26 8.19 17.59
N PRO A 568 13.44 7.64 18.81
CA PRO A 568 14.75 7.62 19.45
C PRO A 568 15.83 6.88 18.66
N LEU A 569 15.48 5.79 17.97
CA LEU A 569 16.43 5.02 17.17
C LEU A 569 16.79 5.72 15.87
N GLU A 570 15.83 6.32 15.17
CA GLU A 570 16.10 7.17 13.99
C GLU A 570 17.00 8.36 14.38
N SER A 571 16.70 8.99 15.52
CA SER A 571 17.51 10.09 16.07
C SER A 571 18.93 9.65 16.43
N LEU A 572 19.10 8.39 16.84
CA LEU A 572 20.41 7.81 17.12
C LEU A 572 21.17 7.46 15.82
N ALA A 573 20.47 6.91 14.83
CA ALA A 573 21.02 6.59 13.52
C ALA A 573 21.56 7.85 12.82
N ILE A 574 20.77 8.93 12.78
CA ILE A 574 21.21 10.20 12.20
C ILE A 574 22.31 10.85 13.04
N LEU A 575 22.31 10.73 14.37
CA LEU A 575 23.39 11.24 15.21
C LEU A 575 24.75 10.60 14.86
N ILE A 576 24.75 9.32 14.50
CA ILE A 576 25.96 8.58 14.12
C ILE A 576 26.57 9.11 12.83
N SER A 577 25.75 9.62 11.89
CA SER A 577 26.24 10.18 10.64
C SER A 577 26.82 11.60 10.78
N VAL A 578 26.57 12.30 11.90
CA VAL A 578 26.99 13.71 12.08
C VAL A 578 28.51 13.87 12.33
N ASP A 579 29.09 13.17 13.32
CA ASP A 579 30.52 13.30 13.65
C ASP A 579 31.15 11.99 14.10
N GLU A 580 32.09 11.49 13.30
CA GLU A 580 32.83 10.25 13.58
C GLU A 580 33.63 10.32 14.89
N ASN A 581 34.13 11.50 15.27
CA ASN A 581 34.93 11.67 16.49
C ASN A 581 34.07 11.45 17.73
N PHE A 582 32.92 12.10 17.80
CA PHE A 582 31.98 11.95 18.90
C PHE A 582 31.53 10.50 19.06
N VAL A 583 31.18 9.82 17.97
CA VAL A 583 30.78 8.39 17.99
C VAL A 583 31.86 7.53 18.66
N SER A 584 33.15 7.78 18.40
CA SER A 584 34.25 7.03 19.03
C SER A 584 34.31 7.20 20.56
N THR A 585 33.79 8.30 21.09
CA THR A 585 33.75 8.56 22.55
C THR A 585 32.62 7.81 23.25
N ILE A 586 31.53 7.51 22.55
CA ILE A 586 30.33 6.85 23.10
C ILE A 586 30.18 5.38 22.70
N GLU A 587 31.05 4.88 21.84
CA GLU A 587 31.10 3.51 21.30
C GLU A 587 30.82 2.42 22.36
N ASN A 588 31.47 2.52 23.53
CA ASN A 588 31.37 1.53 24.60
C ASN A 588 29.95 1.34 25.16
N ARG A 589 29.06 2.32 24.95
CA ARG A 589 27.64 2.26 25.32
C ARG A 589 26.75 1.98 24.11
N LEU A 590 27.11 2.51 22.96
CA LEU A 590 26.31 2.47 21.74
C LEU A 590 26.26 1.08 21.09
N SER A 591 27.43 0.46 20.89
CA SER A 591 27.51 -0.86 20.24
C SER A 591 26.82 -1.97 21.04
N PRO A 592 27.00 -2.07 22.37
CA PRO A 592 26.27 -3.05 23.17
C PRO A 592 24.75 -2.83 23.13
N LEU A 593 24.30 -1.57 23.19
CA LEU A 593 22.88 -1.23 23.10
C LEU A 593 22.29 -1.67 21.76
N ALA A 594 22.95 -1.36 20.64
CA ALA A 594 22.48 -1.73 19.31
C ALA A 594 22.32 -3.24 19.15
N ILE A 595 23.29 -4.02 19.61
CA ILE A 595 23.24 -5.50 19.57
C ILE A 595 22.17 -6.04 20.51
N GLU A 596 22.02 -5.49 21.71
CA GLU A 596 20.98 -5.89 22.65
C GLU A 596 19.57 -5.65 22.08
N LEU A 597 19.33 -4.47 21.49
CA LEU A 597 18.06 -4.14 20.85
C LEU A 597 17.78 -5.05 19.65
N PHE A 598 18.77 -5.27 18.79
CA PHE A 598 18.64 -6.19 17.65
C PHE A 598 18.19 -7.60 18.11
N VAL A 599 18.86 -8.17 19.12
CA VAL A 599 18.53 -9.51 19.62
C VAL A 599 17.15 -9.56 20.27
N ASN A 600 16.79 -8.53 21.04
CA ASN A 600 15.52 -8.50 21.77
C ASN A 600 14.30 -8.23 20.87
N TYR A 601 14.48 -7.55 19.74
CA TYR A 601 13.39 -7.12 18.84
C TYR A 601 13.54 -7.63 17.41
N VAL A 602 14.24 -8.74 17.20
CA VAL A 602 14.41 -9.34 15.85
C VAL A 602 13.08 -9.67 15.14
N GLN A 603 11.98 -9.84 15.90
CA GLN A 603 10.64 -10.09 15.35
C GLN A 603 9.89 -8.82 14.96
N ASP A 604 10.34 -7.66 15.41
CA ASP A 604 9.74 -6.37 15.09
C ASP A 604 10.53 -5.77 13.91
N PRO A 605 9.99 -5.80 12.68
CA PRO A 605 10.72 -5.36 11.50
C PRO A 605 11.15 -3.90 11.57
N LEU A 606 10.36 -3.05 12.22
CA LEU A 606 10.60 -1.61 12.31
C LEU A 606 11.78 -1.32 13.22
N ILE A 607 11.79 -1.90 14.42
CA ILE A 607 12.92 -1.76 15.36
C ILE A 607 14.17 -2.46 14.81
N ASN A 608 14.00 -3.63 14.17
CA ASN A 608 15.11 -4.37 13.58
C ASN A 608 15.78 -3.61 12.42
N GLY A 609 14.99 -2.93 11.58
CA GLY A 609 15.49 -2.04 10.53
C GLY A 609 16.37 -0.92 11.11
N GLU A 610 15.85 -0.19 12.10
CA GLU A 610 16.59 0.92 12.72
C GLU A 610 17.86 0.45 13.46
N THR A 611 17.80 -0.69 14.17
CA THR A 611 18.98 -1.23 14.86
C THR A 611 20.04 -1.71 13.86
N THR A 612 19.62 -2.28 12.72
CA THR A 612 20.53 -2.65 11.62
C THR A 612 21.16 -1.41 11.01
N ALA A 613 20.41 -0.32 10.83
CA ALA A 613 20.91 0.95 10.34
C ALA A 613 21.95 1.58 11.28
N ILE A 614 21.71 1.55 12.59
CA ILE A 614 22.66 1.98 13.61
C ILE A 614 23.96 1.17 13.50
N ILE A 615 23.87 -0.16 13.39
CA ILE A 615 25.05 -1.02 13.24
C ILE A 615 25.78 -0.71 11.93
N LYS A 616 25.06 -0.51 10.82
CA LYS A 616 25.61 -0.07 9.53
C LYS A 616 26.38 1.24 9.68
N GLY A 617 25.82 2.26 10.32
CA GLY A 617 26.48 3.54 10.58
C GLY A 617 27.78 3.39 11.41
N LEU A 618 27.76 2.53 12.43
CA LEU A 618 28.95 2.24 13.24
C LEU A 618 30.06 1.53 12.43
N VAL A 619 29.68 0.64 11.51
CA VAL A 619 30.63 -0.08 10.64
C VAL A 619 31.34 0.86 9.66
N HIS A 620 30.64 1.87 9.13
CA HIS A 620 31.22 2.87 8.23
C HIS A 620 32.25 3.77 8.91
N ASN A 621 32.09 4.03 10.22
CA ASN A 621 33.03 4.82 11.00
C ASN A 621 34.35 4.05 11.21
N SER A 622 35.40 4.52 10.51
CA SER A 622 36.74 3.92 10.49
C SER A 622 37.37 3.72 11.88
N LYS A 623 36.99 4.52 12.88
CA LYS A 623 37.58 4.47 14.24
C LYS A 623 36.99 3.37 15.10
N VAL A 624 35.73 3.00 14.88
CA VAL A 624 35.00 2.03 15.72
C VAL A 624 34.67 0.72 14.99
N SER A 625 34.79 0.69 13.66
CA SER A 625 34.49 -0.47 12.82
C SER A 625 35.08 -1.79 13.35
N HIS A 626 36.35 -1.79 13.77
CA HIS A 626 37.00 -3.00 14.31
C HIS A 626 36.34 -3.54 15.59
N LEU A 627 35.80 -2.67 16.45
CA LEU A 627 35.15 -3.04 17.70
C LEU A 627 33.76 -3.66 17.45
N ILE A 628 33.06 -3.20 16.42
CA ILE A 628 31.79 -3.80 15.99
C ILE A 628 32.04 -5.19 15.43
N GLN A 629 33.04 -5.33 14.55
CA GLN A 629 33.42 -6.63 13.99
C GLN A 629 33.72 -7.65 15.10
N GLU A 630 34.42 -7.26 16.17
CA GLU A 630 34.70 -8.16 17.30
C GLU A 630 33.44 -8.54 18.10
N ARG A 631 32.50 -7.61 18.28
CA ARG A 631 31.26 -7.86 19.04
C ARG A 631 30.21 -8.67 18.27
N LEU A 632 30.28 -8.70 16.94
CA LEU A 632 29.40 -9.54 16.11
C LEU A 632 29.79 -11.02 16.14
N ILE A 633 31.05 -11.35 16.43
CA ILE A 633 31.53 -12.74 16.44
C ILE A 633 30.75 -13.63 17.43
N PRO A 634 30.57 -13.23 18.72
CA PRO A 634 29.75 -14.00 19.65
C PRO A 634 28.29 -14.16 19.22
N LEU A 635 27.72 -13.15 18.54
CA LEU A 635 26.35 -13.19 18.04
C LEU A 635 26.19 -14.28 16.96
N VAL A 636 27.12 -14.34 16.00
CA VAL A 636 27.14 -15.40 14.97
C VAL A 636 27.40 -16.79 15.59
N GLN A 637 28.27 -16.88 16.60
CA GLN A 637 28.55 -18.13 17.32
C GLN A 637 27.31 -18.68 18.03
N SER A 638 26.48 -17.80 18.58
CA SER A 638 25.24 -18.20 19.27
C SER A 638 24.26 -18.96 18.36
N ILE A 639 24.34 -18.80 17.03
CA ILE A 639 23.51 -19.57 16.07
C ILE A 639 23.83 -21.07 16.14
N VAL A 640 25.11 -21.44 16.28
CA VAL A 640 25.57 -22.84 16.23
C VAL A 640 25.42 -23.55 17.56
N ASP A 641 25.71 -22.85 18.66
CA ASP A 641 25.62 -23.42 20.01
C ASP A 641 24.18 -23.82 20.36
N ASN A 642 23.18 -23.14 19.78
CA ASN A 642 21.76 -23.39 20.02
C ASN A 642 21.16 -24.50 19.14
N ASN A 643 21.74 -24.80 17.98
CA ASN A 643 21.32 -25.93 17.13
C ASN A 643 21.76 -27.29 17.69
N ASN A 644 22.76 -27.32 18.58
CA ASN A 644 23.34 -28.55 19.12
C ASN A 644 23.05 -28.81 20.61
N THR A 645 22.41 -27.88 21.34
CA THR A 645 22.18 -28.03 22.78
C THR A 645 20.69 -28.00 23.15
N VAL A 646 20.14 -29.20 23.36
CA VAL A 646 19.03 -29.33 24.31
C VAL A 646 19.64 -29.08 25.69
N SER A 647 19.29 -27.94 26.29
CA SER A 647 19.53 -27.53 27.68
C SER A 647 20.70 -26.57 27.92
N SER A 648 20.37 -25.48 28.63
CA SER A 648 21.23 -24.55 29.38
C SER A 648 22.02 -23.48 28.62
N SER A 649 21.34 -22.42 28.19
CA SER A 649 21.84 -21.05 28.27
C SER A 649 20.68 -20.11 28.61
N THR A 650 20.97 -19.00 29.30
CA THR A 650 19.99 -18.03 29.83
C THR A 650 19.36 -17.14 28.75
N LEU A 651 19.67 -17.40 27.48
CA LEU A 651 19.03 -16.77 26.33
C LEU A 651 17.80 -17.63 25.97
N PRO A 652 16.62 -17.03 25.72
CA PRO A 652 15.45 -17.77 25.28
C PRO A 652 15.85 -18.65 24.08
N ARG A 653 15.32 -19.90 23.99
CA ARG A 653 15.48 -20.73 22.79
C ARG A 653 15.24 -19.87 21.57
N ILE A 654 16.31 -19.60 20.84
CA ILE A 654 16.29 -18.62 19.77
C ILE A 654 15.55 -19.25 18.60
N ALA A 655 14.45 -18.62 18.17
CA ALA A 655 13.68 -19.06 17.01
C ALA A 655 14.53 -18.99 15.72
N PRO A 656 14.28 -19.85 14.72
CA PRO A 656 14.98 -19.84 13.41
C PRO A 656 15.12 -18.45 12.78
N SER A 657 14.19 -17.55 13.10
CA SER A 657 14.21 -16.13 12.82
C SER A 657 15.51 -15.40 13.17
N LEU A 658 16.09 -15.60 14.35
CA LEU A 658 17.34 -14.89 14.67
C LEU A 658 18.50 -15.40 13.80
N ALA A 659 18.50 -16.68 13.42
CA ALA A 659 19.59 -17.25 12.64
C ALA A 659 19.70 -16.58 11.27
N PHE A 660 18.58 -16.44 10.54
CA PHE A 660 18.61 -15.75 9.26
C PHE A 660 18.80 -14.23 9.43
N SER A 661 18.22 -13.59 10.45
CA SER A 661 18.43 -12.15 10.69
C SER A 661 19.88 -11.82 11.05
N VAL A 662 20.58 -12.68 11.80
CA VAL A 662 22.02 -12.48 12.09
C VAL A 662 22.87 -12.68 10.84
N LEU A 663 22.51 -13.64 9.97
CA LEU A 663 23.18 -13.80 8.67
C LEU A 663 22.96 -12.58 7.77
N ASP A 664 21.75 -12.02 7.80
CA ASP A 664 21.41 -10.80 7.08
C ASP A 664 22.18 -9.59 7.61
N LEU A 665 22.21 -9.40 8.94
CA LEU A 665 23.03 -8.39 9.60
C LEU A 665 24.52 -8.54 9.24
N LEU A 666 25.05 -9.78 9.25
CA LEU A 666 26.43 -10.05 8.84
C LEU A 666 26.67 -9.68 7.37
N THR A 667 25.71 -9.97 6.49
CA THR A 667 25.74 -9.58 5.07
C THR A 667 25.83 -8.06 4.96
N THR A 668 24.93 -7.32 5.60
CA THR A 668 24.88 -5.86 5.62
C THR A 668 26.18 -5.26 6.15
N VAL A 669 26.72 -5.82 7.24
CA VAL A 669 28.01 -5.41 7.81
C VAL A 669 29.14 -5.62 6.79
N LEU A 670 29.26 -6.80 6.20
CA LEU A 670 30.31 -7.11 5.21
C LEU A 670 30.25 -6.18 3.99
N ARG A 671 29.04 -5.88 3.50
CA ARG A 671 28.82 -4.96 2.37
C ARG A 671 29.15 -3.51 2.71
N SER A 672 29.07 -3.15 3.99
CA SER A 672 29.33 -1.80 4.51
C SER A 672 30.77 -1.57 4.96
N LEU A 673 31.61 -2.62 4.97
CA LEU A 673 32.99 -2.53 5.45
C LEU A 673 33.91 -1.80 4.45
N ASN A 674 34.59 -0.77 4.93
CA ASN A 674 35.80 -0.27 4.30
C ASN A 674 37.00 -1.11 4.78
N PRO A 675 37.81 -1.72 3.88
CA PRO A 675 38.93 -2.57 4.28
C PRO A 675 39.94 -1.81 5.17
N PRO A 676 40.60 -2.48 6.14
CA PRO A 676 40.77 -3.94 6.27
C PRO A 676 39.78 -4.63 7.22
N ILE A 677 39.54 -5.91 6.94
CA ILE A 677 38.69 -6.78 7.78
C ILE A 677 39.49 -7.36 8.93
N ASN A 678 38.85 -7.49 10.09
CA ASN A 678 39.40 -8.20 11.23
C ASN A 678 39.53 -9.69 10.88
N SER A 679 40.76 -10.22 10.88
CA SER A 679 41.02 -11.63 10.58
C SER A 679 40.27 -12.59 11.51
N ASN A 680 39.96 -12.16 12.75
CA ASN A 680 39.14 -12.95 13.67
C ASN A 680 37.69 -13.08 13.21
N LEU A 681 37.12 -12.04 12.58
CA LEU A 681 35.76 -12.10 12.03
C LEU A 681 35.69 -13.19 10.97
N LEU A 682 36.60 -13.16 9.98
CA LEU A 682 36.70 -14.19 8.95
C LEU A 682 36.92 -15.59 9.54
N ASN A 683 37.94 -15.75 10.39
CA ASN A 683 38.33 -17.04 10.97
C ASN A 683 37.23 -17.73 11.78
N GLN A 684 36.33 -16.95 12.41
CA GLN A 684 35.32 -17.50 13.31
C GLN A 684 33.93 -17.59 12.66
N THR A 685 33.57 -16.67 11.78
CA THR A 685 32.21 -16.62 11.19
C THR A 685 32.09 -17.39 9.88
N PHE A 686 33.13 -17.42 9.04
CA PHE A 686 33.08 -18.12 7.75
C PHE A 686 32.86 -19.65 7.91
N PRO A 687 33.55 -20.37 8.82
CA PRO A 687 33.28 -21.80 9.03
C PRO A 687 31.85 -22.08 9.50
N ILE A 688 31.27 -21.18 10.30
CA ILE A 688 29.89 -21.27 10.79
C ILE A 688 28.91 -21.16 9.62
N LEU A 689 29.11 -20.16 8.75
CA LEU A 689 28.31 -19.97 7.55
C LEU A 689 28.32 -21.22 6.66
N ILE A 690 29.51 -21.76 6.38
CA ILE A 690 29.66 -22.97 5.55
C ILE A 690 28.96 -24.16 6.19
N HIS A 691 29.11 -24.35 7.51
CA HIS A 691 28.41 -25.42 8.22
C HIS A 691 26.88 -25.27 8.07
N LEU A 692 26.33 -24.07 8.25
CA LEU A 692 24.88 -23.81 8.10
C LEU A 692 24.41 -24.10 6.66
N LEU A 693 25.13 -23.62 5.65
CA LEU A 693 24.79 -23.84 4.25
C LEU A 693 24.82 -25.32 3.86
N LEU A 694 25.73 -26.11 4.42
CA LEU A 694 25.85 -27.53 4.13
C LEU A 694 24.86 -28.39 4.92
N THR A 695 24.51 -28.01 6.15
CA THR A 695 23.72 -28.86 7.08
C THR A 695 22.26 -28.44 7.26
N SER A 696 21.89 -27.19 7.02
CA SER A 696 20.52 -26.71 7.21
C SER A 696 19.57 -27.16 6.10
N ASP A 697 18.31 -27.37 6.49
CA ASP A 697 17.15 -27.61 5.61
C ASP A 697 16.16 -26.41 5.62
N ASP A 698 16.40 -25.40 6.45
CA ASP A 698 15.56 -24.19 6.54
C ASP A 698 15.82 -23.26 5.34
N GLN A 699 14.77 -22.92 4.60
CA GLN A 699 14.88 -22.18 3.35
C GLN A 699 15.43 -20.76 3.55
N GLN A 700 15.05 -20.06 4.60
CA GLN A 700 15.48 -18.68 4.86
C GLN A 700 16.96 -18.66 5.28
N ILE A 701 17.38 -19.58 6.14
CA ILE A 701 18.80 -19.73 6.49
C ILE A 701 19.66 -19.97 5.25
N LEU A 702 19.20 -20.80 4.30
CA LEU A 702 19.93 -21.07 3.06
C LEU A 702 19.97 -19.86 2.12
N ILE A 703 18.89 -19.08 2.03
CA ILE A 703 18.83 -17.85 1.22
C ILE A 703 19.76 -16.78 1.79
N ASN A 704 19.56 -16.36 3.04
CA ASN A 704 20.38 -15.32 3.68
C ASN A 704 21.84 -15.77 3.85
N GLY A 705 22.08 -17.06 4.13
CA GLY A 705 23.43 -17.61 4.15
C GLY A 705 24.10 -17.57 2.77
N GLY A 706 23.35 -17.82 1.71
CA GLY A 706 23.86 -17.76 0.34
C GLY A 706 24.29 -16.35 -0.06
N GLU A 707 23.46 -15.36 0.24
CA GLU A 707 23.79 -13.94 0.05
C GLU A 707 24.96 -13.49 0.94
N CYS A 708 25.03 -13.97 2.19
CA CYS A 708 26.18 -13.74 3.07
C CYS A 708 27.48 -14.30 2.48
N LEU A 709 27.44 -15.47 1.83
CA LEU A 709 28.59 -16.06 1.16
C LEU A 709 29.02 -15.23 -0.06
N CYS A 710 28.05 -14.71 -0.83
CA CYS A 710 28.32 -13.75 -1.89
C CYS A 710 29.02 -12.50 -1.35
N ALA A 711 28.58 -11.96 -0.21
CA ALA A 711 29.21 -10.81 0.44
C ALA A 711 30.65 -11.09 0.91
N PHE A 712 30.92 -12.27 1.47
CA PHE A 712 32.29 -12.69 1.80
C PHE A 712 33.18 -12.70 0.56
N LEU A 713 32.66 -13.24 -0.54
CA LEU A 713 33.39 -13.37 -1.79
C LEU A 713 33.63 -12.02 -2.46
N SER A 714 32.69 -11.08 -2.38
CA SER A 714 32.83 -9.75 -2.98
C SER A 714 33.73 -8.82 -2.17
N CYS A 715 33.57 -8.80 -0.84
CA CYS A 715 34.18 -7.79 0.02
C CYS A 715 35.51 -8.24 0.64
N VAL A 716 35.77 -9.56 0.70
CA VAL A 716 36.90 -10.14 1.44
C VAL A 716 37.76 -11.05 0.57
N SER A 717 37.66 -10.95 -0.76
CA SER A 717 38.16 -11.95 -1.69
C SER A 717 39.64 -12.31 -1.53
N THR A 718 40.51 -11.31 -1.32
CA THR A 718 41.97 -11.51 -1.19
C THR A 718 42.32 -12.35 0.02
N ASP A 719 41.77 -11.99 1.19
CA ASP A 719 42.02 -12.70 2.44
C ASP A 719 41.34 -14.07 2.40
N LEU A 720 40.10 -14.14 1.88
CA LEU A 720 39.33 -15.36 1.74
C LEU A 720 40.06 -16.40 0.88
N PHE A 721 40.60 -16.04 -0.29
CA PHE A 721 41.29 -17.01 -1.17
C PHE A 721 42.62 -17.50 -0.62
N SER A 722 43.24 -16.74 0.28
CA SER A 722 44.45 -17.16 1.00
C SER A 722 44.14 -17.97 2.27
N TRP A 723 42.86 -18.05 2.66
CA TRP A 723 42.42 -18.64 3.92
C TRP A 723 42.30 -20.17 3.85
N ASN A 724 42.80 -20.83 4.90
CA ASN A 724 42.59 -22.24 5.17
C ASN A 724 41.99 -22.40 6.56
N ASP A 725 41.10 -23.37 6.71
CA ASP A 725 40.48 -23.68 7.99
C ASP A 725 41.54 -24.09 9.02
N PRO A 726 41.70 -23.36 10.13
CA PRO A 726 42.69 -23.70 11.14
C PRO A 726 42.47 -25.07 11.79
N LYS A 727 41.25 -25.61 11.76
CA LYS A 727 40.88 -26.89 12.38
C LYS A 727 40.96 -28.06 11.39
N THR A 728 40.46 -27.89 10.17
CA THR A 728 40.36 -28.97 9.17
C THR A 728 41.43 -28.91 8.09
N ASN A 729 42.12 -27.77 7.95
CA ASN A 729 43.08 -27.46 6.88
C ASN A 729 42.47 -27.54 5.47
N ILE A 730 41.14 -27.42 5.35
CA ILE A 730 40.41 -27.30 4.09
C ILE A 730 40.47 -25.83 3.63
N SER A 731 40.69 -25.61 2.33
CA SER A 731 40.73 -24.25 1.77
C SER A 731 39.33 -23.62 1.63
N SER A 732 39.24 -22.30 1.68
CA SER A 732 37.98 -21.57 1.39
C SER A 732 37.40 -21.94 0.03
N ILE A 733 38.25 -22.11 -0.98
CA ILE A 733 37.88 -22.50 -2.35
C ILE A 733 37.16 -23.84 -2.34
N GLU A 734 37.70 -24.82 -1.61
CA GLU A 734 37.10 -26.15 -1.51
C GLU A 734 35.73 -26.10 -0.81
N TYR A 735 35.58 -25.28 0.23
CA TYR A 735 34.27 -25.06 0.85
C TYR A 735 33.25 -24.41 -0.09
N ILE A 736 33.65 -23.38 -0.85
CA ILE A 736 32.77 -22.74 -1.85
C ILE A 736 32.34 -23.77 -2.90
N LEU A 737 33.25 -24.62 -3.38
CA LEU A 737 32.93 -25.70 -4.32
C LEU A 737 31.95 -26.73 -3.75
N GLN A 738 32.06 -27.07 -2.46
CA GLN A 738 31.10 -27.95 -1.78
C GLN A 738 29.70 -27.31 -1.71
N VAL A 739 29.61 -26.01 -1.41
CA VAL A 739 28.35 -25.27 -1.42
C VAL A 739 27.76 -25.25 -2.85
N LEU A 740 28.55 -24.91 -3.86
CA LEU A 740 28.13 -24.95 -5.26
C LEU A 740 27.61 -26.33 -5.65
N ALA A 741 28.28 -27.41 -5.24
CA ALA A 741 27.85 -28.78 -5.51
C ALA A 741 26.50 -29.11 -4.87
N LYS A 742 26.24 -28.67 -3.62
CA LYS A 742 24.94 -28.87 -2.94
C LYS A 742 23.81 -28.13 -3.66
N PHE A 743 23.99 -26.85 -3.97
CA PHE A 743 22.91 -26.01 -4.52
C PHE A 743 22.65 -26.24 -6.02
N LEU A 744 23.67 -26.68 -6.77
CA LEU A 744 23.51 -27.12 -8.16
C LEU A 744 23.01 -28.57 -8.30
N ASP A 745 22.91 -29.33 -7.20
CA ASP A 745 22.25 -30.64 -7.25
C ASP A 745 20.76 -30.45 -7.63
N PRO A 746 20.27 -31.10 -8.70
CA PRO A 746 18.86 -31.08 -9.08
C PRO A 746 17.89 -31.50 -7.96
N LYS A 747 18.36 -32.24 -6.95
CA LYS A 747 17.54 -32.65 -5.78
C LYS A 747 17.29 -31.55 -4.77
N THR A 748 18.16 -30.54 -4.71
CA THR A 748 18.01 -29.42 -3.77
C THR A 748 16.82 -28.55 -4.21
N PRO A 749 15.93 -28.12 -3.30
CA PRO A 749 14.82 -27.24 -3.65
C PRO A 749 15.29 -25.97 -4.38
N GLU A 750 14.63 -25.60 -5.48
CA GLU A 750 15.08 -24.47 -6.31
C GLU A 750 14.86 -23.09 -5.66
N ASN A 751 13.88 -22.97 -4.75
CA ASN A 751 13.55 -21.70 -4.09
C ASN A 751 14.72 -21.08 -3.31
N CYS A 752 15.69 -21.89 -2.88
CA CYS A 752 16.86 -21.42 -2.15
C CYS A 752 18.07 -21.16 -3.04
N CYS A 753 17.96 -21.32 -4.36
CA CYS A 753 19.09 -21.29 -5.29
C CYS A 753 19.25 -19.94 -6.02
N THR A 754 18.51 -18.90 -5.66
CA THR A 754 18.52 -17.60 -6.38
C THR A 754 19.90 -16.94 -6.40
N PHE A 755 20.66 -17.04 -5.31
CA PHE A 755 22.01 -16.48 -5.17
C PHE A 755 23.08 -17.22 -6.00
N ILE A 756 22.80 -18.44 -6.50
CA ILE A 756 23.84 -19.33 -7.03
C ILE A 756 24.53 -18.76 -8.27
N GLY A 757 23.78 -18.06 -9.13
CA GLY A 757 24.35 -17.38 -10.30
C GLY A 757 25.31 -16.28 -9.89
N LYS A 758 24.93 -15.45 -8.90
CA LYS A 758 25.78 -14.40 -8.33
C LYS A 758 27.07 -14.99 -7.76
N LEU A 759 26.96 -16.07 -6.97
CA LEU A 759 28.10 -16.75 -6.37
C LEU A 759 29.08 -17.27 -7.42
N ILE A 760 28.58 -17.94 -8.47
CA ILE A 760 29.42 -18.47 -9.56
C ILE A 760 30.14 -17.34 -10.30
N ARG A 761 29.42 -16.25 -10.63
CA ARG A 761 30.00 -15.09 -11.32
C ARG A 761 31.10 -14.44 -10.47
N GLY A 762 30.82 -14.18 -9.20
CA GLY A 762 31.80 -13.66 -8.24
C GLY A 762 33.03 -14.57 -8.14
N PHE A 763 32.82 -15.88 -8.08
CA PHE A 763 33.90 -16.85 -7.91
C PHE A 763 34.83 -16.89 -9.13
N ILE A 764 34.25 -16.89 -10.34
CA ILE A 764 35.02 -16.84 -11.59
C ILE A 764 35.78 -15.52 -11.71
N ARG A 765 35.15 -14.40 -11.35
CA ARG A 765 35.77 -13.06 -11.36
C ARG A 765 37.02 -13.02 -10.47
N GLU A 766 36.92 -13.54 -9.24
CA GLU A 766 38.05 -13.52 -8.29
C GLU A 766 39.17 -14.51 -8.66
N ILE A 767 38.88 -15.68 -9.22
CA ILE A 767 39.94 -16.58 -9.71
C ILE A 767 40.70 -15.94 -10.89
N ASN A 768 39.98 -15.26 -11.80
CA ASN A 768 40.60 -14.57 -12.93
C ASN A 768 41.52 -13.44 -12.45
N LYS A 769 41.11 -12.67 -11.43
CA LYS A 769 41.94 -11.60 -10.82
C LYS A 769 43.23 -12.13 -10.18
N THR A 770 43.15 -13.28 -9.50
CA THR A 770 44.28 -13.87 -8.76
C THR A 770 45.31 -14.58 -9.65
N ASN A 771 45.13 -14.58 -10.99
CA ASN A 771 46.03 -15.19 -11.96
C ASN A 771 46.40 -16.66 -11.63
N GLN A 772 45.44 -17.42 -11.08
CA GLN A 772 45.56 -18.87 -10.85
C GLN A 772 44.69 -19.68 -11.83
N PRO A 773 44.95 -19.64 -13.15
CA PRO A 773 44.11 -20.29 -14.16
C PRO A 773 44.08 -21.82 -14.05
N SER A 774 45.04 -22.45 -13.35
CA SER A 774 45.07 -23.89 -13.13
C SER A 774 43.89 -24.43 -12.31
N LEU A 775 43.26 -23.58 -11.48
CA LEU A 775 42.07 -23.95 -10.70
C LEU A 775 40.78 -23.95 -11.53
N LEU A 776 40.73 -23.19 -12.62
CA LEU A 776 39.56 -23.07 -13.49
C LEU A 776 39.45 -24.16 -14.55
N GLY A 777 40.51 -24.92 -14.85
CA GLY A 777 40.51 -25.89 -15.96
C GLY A 777 39.38 -26.93 -15.89
N ASP A 778 39.59 -28.02 -15.14
CA ASP A 778 38.59 -29.09 -15.05
C ASP A 778 37.39 -28.71 -14.18
N THR A 779 37.60 -27.87 -13.16
CA THR A 779 36.58 -27.46 -12.19
C THR A 779 35.46 -26.62 -12.83
N LEU A 780 35.81 -25.66 -13.71
CA LEU A 780 34.80 -24.82 -14.38
C LEU A 780 33.90 -25.70 -15.27
N GLY A 781 34.48 -26.66 -15.99
CA GLY A 781 33.71 -27.59 -16.81
C GLY A 781 32.73 -28.44 -15.99
N GLN A 782 33.08 -28.80 -14.74
CA GLN A 782 32.17 -29.49 -13.83
C GLN A 782 31.04 -28.58 -13.31
N ILE A 783 31.37 -27.34 -12.91
CA ILE A 783 30.39 -26.35 -12.47
C ILE A 783 29.37 -26.08 -13.59
N LEU A 784 29.82 -25.84 -14.82
CA LEU A 784 28.93 -25.56 -15.94
C LEU A 784 28.02 -26.75 -16.29
N LYS A 785 28.51 -27.99 -16.15
CA LYS A 785 27.65 -29.19 -16.28
C LYS A 785 26.60 -29.26 -15.18
N ALA A 786 26.94 -28.88 -13.95
CA ALA A 786 26.00 -28.84 -12.84
C ALA A 786 24.96 -27.70 -13.03
N VAL A 787 25.38 -26.53 -13.54
CA VAL A 787 24.47 -25.44 -13.97
C VAL A 787 23.48 -25.93 -15.02
N LEU A 788 23.92 -26.66 -16.05
CA LEU A 788 23.04 -27.24 -17.07
C LEU A 788 22.02 -28.22 -16.46
N ALA A 789 22.47 -29.10 -15.57
CA ALA A 789 21.60 -30.06 -14.91
C ALA A 789 20.54 -29.37 -14.03
N LYS A 790 20.92 -28.32 -13.30
CA LYS A 790 20.01 -27.53 -12.48
C LYS A 790 19.02 -26.72 -13.31
N LEU A 791 19.49 -26.11 -14.41
CA LEU A 791 18.65 -25.37 -15.35
C LEU A 791 17.58 -26.27 -15.96
N GLN A 792 17.92 -27.52 -16.28
CA GLN A 792 16.96 -28.51 -16.78
C GLN A 792 15.88 -28.87 -15.76
N SER A 793 16.23 -29.00 -14.47
CA SER A 793 15.27 -29.39 -13.43
C SER A 793 14.40 -28.23 -12.93
N SER A 794 14.84 -26.98 -13.14
CA SER A 794 14.20 -25.80 -12.57
C SER A 794 12.98 -25.34 -13.36
N GLN A 795 11.93 -24.89 -12.66
CA GLN A 795 10.74 -24.25 -13.23
C GLN A 795 10.59 -22.79 -12.79
N VAL A 796 11.29 -22.38 -11.73
CA VAL A 796 11.26 -21.00 -11.22
C VAL A 796 12.09 -20.07 -12.11
N LEU A 797 11.44 -19.03 -12.65
CA LEU A 797 12.05 -18.09 -13.60
C LEU A 797 13.29 -17.39 -13.03
N SER A 798 13.27 -16.93 -11.78
CA SER A 798 14.40 -16.23 -11.16
C SER A 798 15.64 -17.12 -11.05
N VAL A 799 15.47 -18.42 -10.79
CA VAL A 799 16.56 -19.40 -10.76
C VAL A 799 17.08 -19.65 -12.18
N GLN A 800 16.19 -19.83 -13.15
CA GLN A 800 16.58 -20.00 -14.55
C GLN A 800 17.35 -18.79 -15.08
N GLN A 801 16.88 -17.56 -14.80
CA GLN A 801 17.59 -16.32 -15.11
C GLN A 801 18.97 -16.30 -14.46
N SER A 802 19.06 -16.53 -13.14
CA SER A 802 20.32 -16.54 -12.39
C SER A 802 21.35 -17.49 -13.01
N LEU A 803 20.92 -18.69 -13.42
CA LEU A 803 21.78 -19.70 -14.08
C LEU A 803 22.13 -19.33 -15.53
N ILE A 804 21.20 -18.78 -16.32
CA ILE A 804 21.45 -18.38 -17.71
C ILE A 804 22.45 -17.21 -17.75
N VAL A 805 22.33 -16.25 -16.85
CA VAL A 805 23.22 -15.07 -16.79
C VAL A 805 24.66 -15.49 -16.47
N VAL A 806 24.92 -16.65 -15.87
CA VAL A 806 26.28 -17.22 -15.75
C VAL A 806 26.92 -17.42 -17.12
N PHE A 807 26.18 -17.98 -18.09
CA PHE A 807 26.66 -18.14 -19.46
C PHE A 807 26.83 -16.79 -20.16
N ALA A 808 25.89 -15.85 -19.94
CA ALA A 808 25.98 -14.51 -20.51
C ALA A 808 27.26 -13.79 -20.11
N HIS A 809 27.62 -13.83 -18.83
CA HIS A 809 28.85 -13.21 -18.32
C HIS A 809 30.11 -13.92 -18.85
N LEU A 810 30.10 -15.25 -18.96
CA LEU A 810 31.23 -15.99 -19.53
C LEU A 810 31.45 -15.71 -21.01
N ILE A 811 30.37 -15.51 -21.78
CA ILE A 811 30.44 -15.17 -23.21
C ILE A 811 31.17 -13.85 -23.45
N GLN A 812 31.01 -12.87 -22.56
CA GLN A 812 31.66 -11.57 -22.71
C GLN A 812 33.19 -11.65 -22.65
N ASN A 813 33.73 -12.61 -21.91
CA ASN A 813 35.17 -12.79 -21.75
C ASN A 813 35.74 -13.88 -22.68
N ASN A 814 35.03 -15.01 -22.84
CA ASN A 814 35.54 -16.21 -23.51
C ASN A 814 34.50 -16.83 -24.47
N LEU A 815 33.91 -16.02 -25.37
CA LEU A 815 32.84 -16.44 -26.27
C LEU A 815 33.11 -17.77 -26.99
N ASN A 816 34.27 -17.89 -27.65
CA ASN A 816 34.62 -19.07 -28.45
C ASN A 816 34.64 -20.35 -27.60
N ASP A 817 35.22 -20.28 -26.41
CA ASP A 817 35.38 -21.44 -25.53
C ASP A 817 34.04 -21.87 -24.94
N VAL A 818 33.18 -20.92 -24.57
CA VAL A 818 31.83 -21.21 -24.09
C VAL A 818 30.99 -21.88 -25.16
N VAL A 819 31.01 -21.36 -26.39
CA VAL A 819 30.28 -21.95 -27.53
C VAL A 819 30.80 -23.36 -27.84
N ASN A 820 32.12 -23.57 -27.82
CA ASN A 820 32.72 -24.89 -28.04
C ASN A 820 32.39 -25.88 -26.92
N PHE A 821 32.40 -25.42 -25.66
CA PHE A 821 32.01 -26.21 -24.50
C PHE A 821 30.54 -26.65 -24.58
N LEU A 822 29.63 -25.72 -24.85
CA LEU A 822 28.19 -26.00 -24.97
C LEU A 822 27.88 -26.91 -26.17
N THR A 823 28.67 -26.82 -27.25
CA THR A 823 28.48 -27.69 -28.42
C THR A 823 29.01 -29.11 -28.18
N SER A 824 30.13 -29.24 -27.47
CA SER A 824 30.74 -30.55 -27.17
C SER A 824 30.06 -31.30 -26.03
N THR A 825 29.26 -30.61 -25.22
CA THR A 825 28.51 -31.19 -24.10
C THR A 825 27.11 -31.63 -24.57
N PRO A 826 26.67 -32.87 -24.27
CA PRO A 826 25.33 -33.33 -24.61
C PRO A 826 24.28 -32.61 -23.75
N GLY A 827 23.19 -32.19 -24.41
CA GLY A 827 22.02 -31.60 -23.78
C GLY A 827 21.04 -32.66 -23.25
N PRO A 828 19.98 -32.22 -22.55
CA PRO A 828 19.06 -33.09 -21.82
C PRO A 828 18.24 -34.05 -22.69
N GLN A 829 17.98 -33.67 -23.93
CA GLN A 829 17.19 -34.44 -24.90
C GLN A 829 18.06 -35.12 -25.97
N GLY A 830 19.38 -35.17 -25.77
CA GLY A 830 20.34 -35.74 -26.74
C GLY A 830 20.77 -34.78 -27.87
N SER A 831 20.22 -33.57 -27.92
CA SER A 831 20.75 -32.44 -28.72
C SER A 831 22.01 -31.86 -28.08
N SER A 832 22.63 -30.83 -28.68
CA SER A 832 23.75 -30.15 -28.01
C SER A 832 23.25 -29.34 -26.80
N ALA A 833 24.10 -29.14 -25.78
CA ALA A 833 23.76 -28.25 -24.66
C ALA A 833 23.60 -26.79 -25.14
N PHE A 834 24.27 -26.41 -26.23
CA PHE A 834 24.06 -25.14 -26.91
C PHE A 834 22.60 -24.95 -27.34
N ASP A 835 22.01 -25.95 -28.01
CA ASP A 835 20.61 -25.87 -28.46
C ASP A 835 19.64 -25.66 -27.28
N PHE A 836 19.89 -26.36 -26.17
CA PHE A 836 19.09 -26.26 -24.96
C PHE A 836 19.20 -24.88 -24.31
N VAL A 837 20.43 -24.41 -24.02
CA VAL A 837 20.65 -23.11 -23.38
C VAL A 837 20.09 -21.98 -24.26
N MET A 838 20.35 -22.00 -25.57
CA MET A 838 19.84 -20.96 -26.46
C MET A 838 18.31 -20.98 -26.55
N TYR A 839 17.67 -22.15 -26.59
CA TYR A 839 16.22 -22.25 -26.60
C TYR A 839 15.60 -21.67 -25.32
N GLU A 840 16.08 -22.09 -24.15
CA GLU A 840 15.58 -21.61 -22.86
C GLU A 840 15.83 -20.11 -22.67
N TRP A 841 17.01 -19.62 -23.09
CA TRP A 841 17.37 -18.22 -22.97
C TRP A 841 16.51 -17.32 -23.85
N VAL A 842 16.45 -17.56 -25.17
CA VAL A 842 15.75 -16.63 -26.08
C VAL A 842 14.23 -16.69 -25.96
N THR A 843 13.68 -17.76 -25.40
CA THR A 843 12.23 -17.85 -25.12
C THR A 843 11.86 -17.07 -23.87
N LYS A 844 12.77 -16.92 -22.90
CA LYS A 844 12.51 -16.27 -21.60
C LYS A 844 13.15 -14.89 -21.44
N GLN A 845 13.99 -14.45 -22.38
CA GLN A 845 14.70 -13.17 -22.27
C GLN A 845 13.77 -11.98 -21.99
N HIS A 846 12.59 -11.94 -22.60
CA HIS A 846 11.60 -10.88 -22.39
C HIS A 846 10.95 -10.88 -21.00
N LEU A 847 11.19 -11.92 -20.21
CA LEU A 847 10.71 -12.08 -18.83
C LEU A 847 11.81 -11.79 -17.80
N PHE A 848 13.04 -11.51 -18.23
CA PHE A 848 14.13 -11.22 -17.30
C PHE A 848 13.89 -9.87 -16.62
N SER A 849 14.21 -9.81 -15.33
CA SER A 849 14.04 -8.61 -14.49
C SER A 849 15.38 -8.17 -13.90
N GLY A 850 15.54 -6.88 -13.62
CA GLY A 850 16.75 -6.29 -13.04
C GLY A 850 17.65 -5.64 -14.10
N PRO A 851 18.00 -4.35 -13.94
CA PRO A 851 18.65 -3.58 -14.99
C PRO A 851 20.04 -4.15 -15.36
N TYR A 852 20.80 -4.64 -14.39
CA TYR A 852 22.10 -5.26 -14.67
C TYR A 852 21.99 -6.60 -15.41
N ASP A 853 21.15 -7.52 -14.93
CA ASP A 853 21.00 -8.85 -15.53
C ASP A 853 20.47 -8.76 -16.97
N ILE A 854 19.51 -7.85 -17.24
CA ILE A 854 19.03 -7.55 -18.59
C ILE A 854 20.19 -7.04 -19.45
N LYS A 855 20.94 -6.05 -18.97
CA LYS A 855 22.05 -5.44 -19.72
C LYS A 855 23.14 -6.46 -20.06
N VAL A 856 23.59 -7.25 -19.08
CA VAL A 856 24.57 -8.34 -19.27
C VAL A 856 24.07 -9.34 -20.31
N SER A 857 22.80 -9.75 -20.19
CA SER A 857 22.18 -10.70 -21.10
C SER A 857 22.10 -10.17 -22.54
N ILE A 858 21.63 -8.93 -22.72
CA ILE A 858 21.45 -8.31 -24.04
C ILE A 858 22.80 -8.06 -24.73
N ILE A 859 23.81 -7.61 -23.99
CA ILE A 859 25.17 -7.46 -24.53
C ILE A 859 25.74 -8.83 -24.97
N ALA A 860 25.52 -9.88 -24.18
CA ALA A 860 25.96 -11.23 -24.54
C ALA A 860 25.24 -11.77 -25.79
N LEU A 861 23.91 -11.59 -25.89
CA LEU A 861 23.12 -11.97 -27.06
C LEU A 861 23.54 -11.18 -28.32
N THR A 862 23.91 -9.91 -28.16
CA THR A 862 24.48 -9.07 -29.24
C THR A 862 25.80 -9.65 -29.73
N GLY A 863 26.70 -10.00 -28.80
CA GLY A 863 27.99 -10.62 -29.13
C GLY A 863 27.84 -11.99 -29.82
N LEU A 864 26.86 -12.79 -29.40
CA LEU A 864 26.54 -14.07 -30.05
C LEU A 864 26.03 -13.88 -31.48
N LEU A 865 25.19 -12.87 -31.73
CA LEU A 865 24.72 -12.54 -33.08
C LEU A 865 25.87 -12.08 -33.98
N GLU A 866 26.74 -11.20 -33.47
CA GLU A 866 27.93 -10.72 -34.18
C GLU A 866 28.91 -11.86 -34.51
N TYR A 867 29.13 -12.77 -33.55
CA TYR A 867 29.93 -13.97 -33.74
C TYR A 867 29.36 -14.87 -34.85
N ALA A 868 28.05 -15.12 -34.84
CA ALA A 868 27.38 -15.95 -35.83
C ALA A 868 27.49 -15.36 -37.24
N MET A 869 27.31 -14.04 -37.37
CA MET A 869 27.41 -13.31 -38.63
C MET A 869 28.85 -13.30 -39.17
N THR A 870 29.83 -13.03 -38.31
CA THR A 870 31.24 -12.91 -38.69
C THR A 870 31.83 -14.25 -39.15
N ASN A 871 31.48 -15.34 -38.44
CA ASN A 871 32.01 -16.68 -38.74
C ASN A 871 31.12 -17.51 -39.67
N ASN A 872 29.97 -16.96 -40.10
CA ASN A 872 28.95 -17.67 -40.88
C ASN A 872 28.60 -19.04 -40.26
N ASP A 873 28.37 -19.03 -38.94
CA ASP A 873 28.19 -20.25 -38.16
C ASP A 873 26.83 -20.88 -38.43
N ILE A 874 26.85 -22.04 -39.09
CA ILE A 874 25.65 -22.77 -39.51
C ILE A 874 24.79 -23.18 -38.32
N ARG A 875 25.38 -23.39 -37.13
CA ARG A 875 24.65 -23.83 -35.92
C ARG A 875 23.54 -22.85 -35.55
N PHE A 876 23.84 -21.56 -35.62
CA PHE A 876 22.89 -20.48 -35.32
C PHE A 876 21.79 -20.34 -36.38
N GLN A 877 22.04 -20.79 -37.62
CA GLN A 877 21.05 -20.77 -38.69
C GLN A 877 20.13 -22.00 -38.62
N THR A 878 20.63 -23.14 -38.14
CA THR A 878 19.88 -24.40 -38.09
C THR A 878 18.96 -24.53 -36.88
N LEU A 879 19.28 -23.88 -35.76
CA LEU A 879 18.42 -23.94 -34.57
C LEU A 879 17.15 -23.13 -34.79
N ILE A 880 16.00 -23.79 -34.69
CA ILE A 880 14.67 -23.18 -34.84
C ILE A 880 14.01 -23.01 -33.49
N VAL A 881 13.64 -21.77 -33.16
CA VAL A 881 13.04 -21.36 -31.88
C VAL A 881 11.66 -20.70 -32.08
N PRO A 882 10.84 -20.60 -31.03
CA PRO A 882 9.59 -19.83 -31.08
C PRO A 882 9.84 -18.34 -31.37
N GLY A 883 9.13 -17.81 -32.36
CA GLY A 883 9.14 -16.40 -32.76
C GLY A 883 8.03 -15.61 -32.07
N ASP A 884 7.16 -15.01 -32.88
CA ASP A 884 5.98 -14.23 -32.45
C ASP A 884 4.77 -15.15 -32.23
N GLN A 885 3.89 -14.78 -31.28
CA GLN A 885 2.62 -15.43 -31.05
C GLN A 885 1.65 -15.15 -32.20
N ILE A 886 0.99 -16.19 -32.71
CA ILE A 886 0.00 -16.08 -33.80
C ILE A 886 -1.35 -15.73 -33.18
N ILE A 887 -1.78 -14.48 -33.33
CA ILE A 887 -3.07 -13.99 -32.87
C ILE A 887 -4.11 -14.21 -33.99
N TYR A 888 -5.06 -15.11 -33.76
CA TYR A 888 -6.19 -15.31 -34.67
C TYR A 888 -7.26 -14.24 -34.46
N HIS A 889 -7.36 -13.29 -35.37
CA HIS A 889 -8.50 -12.38 -35.43
C HIS A 889 -9.71 -13.13 -36.03
N GLN A 890 -10.76 -13.36 -35.25
CA GLN A 890 -12.06 -13.65 -35.83
C GLN A 890 -12.61 -12.33 -36.38
N SER A 891 -12.83 -12.27 -37.69
CA SER A 891 -13.29 -11.07 -38.38
C SER A 891 -14.56 -10.51 -37.72
N GLY A 892 -14.51 -9.27 -37.22
CA GLY A 892 -15.67 -8.54 -36.71
C GLY A 892 -15.87 -8.56 -35.19
N GLN A 893 -14.96 -9.15 -34.41
CA GLN A 893 -14.99 -9.03 -32.94
C GLN A 893 -13.82 -8.14 -32.46
N SER A 894 -14.15 -7.17 -31.61
CA SER A 894 -13.16 -6.41 -30.82
C SER A 894 -12.26 -7.39 -30.04
N ILE A 895 -11.07 -6.95 -29.65
CA ILE A 895 -10.05 -7.72 -28.91
C ILE A 895 -10.69 -8.25 -27.61
N SER A 896 -11.38 -9.39 -27.66
CA SER A 896 -12.02 -9.94 -26.48
C SER A 896 -10.94 -10.58 -25.61
N HIS A 897 -10.92 -10.28 -24.32
CA HIS A 897 -10.02 -10.92 -23.38
C HIS A 897 -10.00 -12.45 -23.58
N ARG A 898 -8.80 -12.99 -23.81
CA ARG A 898 -8.57 -14.41 -24.05
C ARG A 898 -8.42 -15.11 -22.70
N THR A 899 -9.52 -15.63 -22.18
CA THR A 899 -9.53 -16.35 -20.89
C THR A 899 -8.88 -17.73 -21.02
N ARG A 900 -8.45 -18.32 -19.88
CA ARG A 900 -7.87 -19.69 -19.83
C ARG A 900 -8.75 -20.73 -20.53
N SER A 901 -10.08 -20.60 -20.46
CA SER A 901 -11.04 -21.47 -21.15
C SER A 901 -11.00 -21.34 -22.69
N LYS A 902 -10.81 -20.13 -23.22
CA LYS A 902 -10.62 -19.88 -24.66
C LYS A 902 -9.27 -20.43 -25.11
N THR A 903 -8.21 -20.27 -24.32
CA THR A 903 -6.87 -20.83 -24.61
C THR A 903 -6.85 -22.37 -24.57
N SER A 904 -7.62 -23.00 -23.69
CA SER A 904 -7.77 -24.46 -23.70
C SER A 904 -8.45 -24.97 -24.99
N LYS A 905 -9.46 -24.24 -25.50
CA LYS A 905 -10.16 -24.59 -26.75
C LYS A 905 -9.35 -24.28 -28.01
N GLN A 906 -8.50 -23.26 -27.96
CA GLN A 906 -7.56 -22.92 -29.02
C GLN A 906 -6.18 -22.66 -28.38
N PRO A 907 -5.27 -23.64 -28.40
CA PRO A 907 -3.95 -23.45 -27.79
C PRO A 907 -3.16 -22.35 -28.51
N GLU A 908 -2.28 -21.70 -27.78
CA GLU A 908 -1.40 -20.67 -28.33
C GLU A 908 -0.48 -21.28 -29.38
N GLN A 909 -0.36 -20.61 -30.51
CA GLN A 909 0.54 -21.00 -31.57
C GLN A 909 1.59 -19.93 -31.73
N TRP A 910 2.82 -20.36 -31.98
CA TRP A 910 3.97 -19.50 -32.15
C TRP A 910 4.55 -19.74 -33.53
N THR A 911 4.98 -18.67 -34.19
CA THR A 911 5.78 -18.79 -35.40
C THR A 911 7.10 -19.49 -35.06
N ARG A 912 7.74 -20.11 -36.06
CA ARG A 912 9.03 -20.80 -35.89
C ARG A 912 10.06 -20.08 -36.73
N VAL A 913 11.11 -19.57 -36.08
CA VAL A 913 12.14 -18.74 -36.74
C VAL A 913 13.54 -19.26 -36.42
N PRO A 914 14.55 -19.03 -37.29
CA PRO A 914 15.94 -19.29 -36.96
C PRO A 914 16.41 -18.51 -35.73
N LEU A 915 17.34 -19.07 -34.95
CA LEU A 915 17.89 -18.43 -33.76
C LEU A 915 18.42 -17.02 -34.06
N VAL A 916 19.16 -16.84 -35.15
CA VAL A 916 19.67 -15.50 -35.56
C VAL A 916 18.55 -14.45 -35.73
N VAL A 917 17.38 -14.87 -36.21
CA VAL A 917 16.22 -13.98 -36.36
C VAL A 917 15.63 -13.64 -35.00
N LYS A 918 15.50 -14.63 -34.11
CA LYS A 918 14.99 -14.40 -32.74
C LYS A 918 15.93 -13.50 -31.93
N LEU A 919 17.25 -13.69 -32.04
CA LEU A 919 18.24 -12.80 -31.43
C LEU A 919 18.04 -11.36 -31.89
N PHE A 920 17.95 -11.13 -33.20
CA PHE A 920 17.70 -9.80 -33.74
C PHE A 920 16.39 -9.18 -33.20
N LYS A 921 15.29 -9.96 -33.19
CA LYS A 921 14.00 -9.51 -32.64
C LYS A 921 14.08 -9.12 -31.16
N ILE A 922 14.82 -9.88 -30.34
CA ILE A 922 15.05 -9.55 -28.93
C ILE A 922 15.76 -8.21 -28.78
N LEU A 923 16.79 -7.93 -29.59
CA LEU A 923 17.50 -6.65 -29.54
C LEU A 923 16.59 -5.47 -29.93
N VAL A 924 15.69 -5.67 -30.88
CA VAL A 924 14.70 -4.65 -31.28
C VAL A 924 13.65 -4.43 -30.19
N LEU A 925 13.19 -5.52 -29.54
CA LEU A 925 12.28 -5.43 -28.40
C LEU A 925 12.92 -4.65 -27.25
N GLU A 926 14.17 -4.98 -26.90
CA GLU A 926 14.88 -4.27 -25.84
C GLU A 926 15.12 -2.80 -26.20
N LEU A 927 15.48 -2.49 -27.45
CA LEU A 927 15.56 -1.10 -27.91
C LEU A 927 14.26 -0.34 -27.68
N GLN A 928 13.11 -0.97 -27.96
CA GLN A 928 11.81 -0.36 -27.74
C GLN A 928 11.53 -0.11 -26.26
N ASN A 929 11.83 -1.08 -25.40
CA ASN A 929 11.70 -0.93 -23.94
C ASN A 929 12.54 0.26 -23.46
N GLN A 930 13.82 0.33 -23.86
CA GLN A 930 14.73 1.43 -23.48
C GLN A 930 14.27 2.81 -23.99
N ILE A 931 13.65 2.88 -25.19
CA ILE A 931 13.05 4.13 -25.70
C ILE A 931 11.84 4.54 -24.87
N ASN A 932 10.98 3.59 -24.50
CA ASN A 932 9.78 3.88 -23.72
C ASN A 932 10.13 4.33 -22.30
N THR A 933 11.02 3.60 -21.62
CA THR A 933 11.50 3.97 -20.27
C THR A 933 12.12 5.37 -20.26
N ARG A 934 12.88 5.75 -21.30
CA ARG A 934 13.46 7.09 -21.38
C ARG A 934 12.41 8.18 -21.61
N LYS A 935 11.33 7.89 -22.34
CA LYS A 935 10.22 8.83 -22.53
C LYS A 935 9.43 9.07 -21.26
N GLU A 936 9.13 8.00 -20.52
CA GLU A 936 8.46 8.09 -19.21
C GLU A 936 9.28 8.98 -18.26
N LEU A 937 10.60 8.77 -18.22
CA LEU A 937 11.51 9.61 -17.42
C LEU A 937 11.56 11.08 -17.89
N GLU A 938 11.47 11.34 -19.20
CA GLU A 938 11.44 12.70 -19.75
C GLU A 938 10.09 13.40 -19.48
N GLU A 939 8.97 12.66 -19.54
CA GLU A 939 7.63 13.15 -19.22
C GLU A 939 7.51 13.48 -17.72
N ASP A 940 8.00 12.60 -16.83
CA ASP A 940 8.03 12.84 -15.38
C ASP A 940 8.93 14.03 -15.00
N ALA A 941 10.03 14.24 -15.71
CA ALA A 941 10.90 15.39 -15.48
C ALA A 941 10.25 16.72 -15.92
N ASN A 942 9.47 16.70 -17.01
CA ASN A 942 8.81 17.90 -17.55
C ASN A 942 7.55 18.31 -16.78
N PHE A 943 6.92 17.43 -16.00
CA PHE A 943 5.84 17.81 -15.08
C PHE A 943 6.28 18.78 -13.97
N ASN A 944 7.59 18.97 -13.77
CA ASN A 944 8.12 19.92 -12.80
C ASN A 944 8.42 21.32 -13.38
N ASP A 945 8.48 21.51 -14.70
CA ASP A 945 8.99 22.77 -15.29
C ASP A 945 8.10 23.44 -16.36
N ASP A 946 7.08 22.80 -16.94
CA ASP A 946 6.33 23.38 -18.07
C ASP A 946 4.80 23.50 -17.83
N ASP A 947 4.37 24.39 -16.92
CA ASP A 947 2.96 24.86 -16.83
C ASP A 947 2.88 26.40 -16.70
N ASP A 948 3.82 27.12 -17.31
CA ASP A 948 3.76 28.57 -17.54
C ASP A 948 3.79 28.84 -19.05
N ASP A 949 2.63 28.79 -19.71
CA ASP A 949 2.32 29.66 -20.85
C ASP A 949 0.79 29.72 -21.05
N ASP A 950 0.18 30.71 -20.42
CA ASP A 950 -1.14 31.26 -20.78
C ASP A 950 -1.07 31.82 -22.22
N ASP A 951 -1.92 31.34 -23.13
CA ASP A 951 -2.40 32.17 -24.25
C ASP A 951 -3.92 31.99 -24.45
N ASP A 952 -4.66 32.96 -23.91
CA ASP A 952 -6.06 33.24 -24.22
C ASP A 952 -6.20 33.59 -25.72
N GLY A 953 -6.85 32.72 -26.50
CA GLY A 953 -7.11 32.97 -27.91
C GLY A 953 -8.29 32.19 -28.49
N ASP A 954 -9.51 32.71 -28.25
CA ASP A 954 -10.73 32.70 -29.07
C ASP A 954 -11.15 31.42 -29.85
N ASP A 955 -12.43 31.09 -29.67
CA ASP A 955 -13.17 29.96 -30.24
C ASP A 955 -13.02 29.76 -31.76
N GLY A 956 -12.94 28.49 -32.16
CA GLY A 956 -13.61 28.02 -33.37
C GLY A 956 -12.75 27.29 -34.40
N ASN A 957 -12.53 25.98 -34.19
CA ASN A 957 -12.90 24.97 -35.17
C ASN A 957 -12.65 23.54 -34.67
N ASN A 958 -13.72 22.75 -34.73
CA ASN A 958 -13.70 21.29 -34.63
C ASN A 958 -12.83 20.68 -35.74
N GLU A 959 -11.85 19.87 -35.38
CA GLU A 959 -11.53 18.64 -36.10
C GLU A 959 -11.11 17.56 -35.09
N GLU A 960 -11.99 16.58 -34.91
CA GLU A 960 -11.73 15.30 -34.24
C GLU A 960 -10.51 14.64 -34.89
N LYS A 961 -9.49 14.33 -34.08
CA LYS A 961 -8.50 13.31 -34.41
C LYS A 961 -8.61 12.20 -33.37
N ASP A 962 -9.31 11.15 -33.77
CA ASP A 962 -9.23 9.83 -33.17
C ASP A 962 -7.75 9.43 -33.06
N ILE A 963 -7.26 9.35 -31.82
CA ILE A 963 -6.04 8.62 -31.50
C ILE A 963 -6.52 7.30 -30.90
N ASP A 964 -6.33 6.23 -31.66
CA ASP A 964 -6.53 4.84 -31.23
C ASP A 964 -5.58 4.52 -30.07
N GLU A 965 -6.01 4.77 -28.84
CA GLU A 965 -5.45 4.14 -27.64
C GLU A 965 -5.90 2.67 -27.62
N ILE A 966 -4.95 1.81 -27.97
CA ILE A 966 -5.11 0.36 -27.80
C ILE A 966 -5.07 0.07 -26.31
N ASN A 967 -6.25 -0.25 -25.76
CA ASN A 967 -6.48 -0.84 -24.45
C ASN A 967 -5.39 -1.83 -24.01
N GLU A 968 -4.58 -1.46 -23.03
CA GLU A 968 -3.96 -2.42 -22.13
C GLU A 968 -4.98 -2.83 -21.04
N PRO A 969 -4.98 -4.11 -20.59
CA PRO A 969 -5.90 -4.55 -19.57
C PRO A 969 -5.44 -4.02 -18.20
N ASN A 970 -6.20 -3.11 -17.62
CA ASN A 970 -6.20 -2.83 -16.19
C ASN A 970 -6.34 -4.16 -15.42
N LEU A 971 -5.21 -4.64 -14.89
CA LEU A 971 -5.19 -5.72 -13.91
C LEU A 971 -5.85 -5.19 -12.64
N LEU A 972 -7.03 -5.76 -12.34
CA LEU A 972 -7.68 -5.70 -11.04
C LEU A 972 -6.65 -5.89 -9.93
N LYS A 973 -6.40 -4.81 -9.17
CA LYS A 973 -5.71 -4.86 -7.88
C LYS A 973 -6.59 -5.64 -6.92
N SER A 974 -6.26 -6.91 -6.70
CA SER A 974 -6.80 -7.69 -5.58
C SER A 974 -6.19 -7.19 -4.27
N THR A 975 -7.05 -7.09 -3.26
CA THR A 975 -6.87 -6.50 -1.92
C THR A 975 -5.95 -7.29 -0.97
N ASP A 976 -4.83 -7.85 -1.44
CA ASP A 976 -3.88 -8.60 -0.58
C ASP A 976 -2.43 -8.07 -0.62
N ASP A 977 -2.20 -6.90 -1.23
CA ASP A 977 -0.85 -6.33 -1.46
C ASP A 977 -0.44 -5.22 -0.47
N GLU A 978 -1.16 -5.08 0.65
CA GLU A 978 -0.79 -4.10 1.69
C GLU A 978 0.43 -4.56 2.50
N ALA A 979 0.56 -5.84 2.87
CA ALA A 979 1.71 -6.29 3.66
C ALA A 979 3.06 -6.19 2.93
N THR A 980 3.08 -6.32 1.60
CA THR A 980 4.28 -6.22 0.76
C THR A 980 4.73 -4.77 0.59
N LYS A 981 3.77 -3.83 0.46
CA LYS A 981 4.04 -2.38 0.41
C LYS A 981 4.58 -1.81 1.72
N TYR A 982 4.27 -2.43 2.86
CA TYR A 982 4.80 -2.01 4.17
C TYR A 982 6.30 -2.28 4.33
N LEU A 983 6.83 -3.35 3.71
CA LEU A 983 8.27 -3.65 3.75
C LEU A 983 9.05 -2.78 2.74
N GLU A 984 8.47 -2.51 1.57
CA GLU A 984 9.12 -1.70 0.52
C GLU A 984 9.20 -0.21 0.84
N ARG A 985 8.35 0.31 1.73
CA ARG A 985 8.36 1.72 2.16
C ARG A 985 9.33 1.99 3.31
N TYR A 986 9.63 0.97 4.13
CA TYR A 986 10.51 1.10 5.29
C TYR A 986 12.01 1.06 4.92
N ASP A 987 12.37 0.38 3.82
CA ASP A 987 13.73 0.45 3.26
C ASP A 987 14.08 1.85 2.70
N ASN A 988 13.08 2.69 2.40
CA ASN A 988 13.29 4.01 1.79
C ASN A 988 13.75 5.08 2.79
N LEU A 989 13.46 4.94 4.09
CA LEU A 989 13.69 5.99 5.10
C LEU A 989 15.16 6.30 5.43
N LEU A 990 16.10 5.51 4.90
CA LEU A 990 17.55 5.79 4.96
C LEU A 990 18.19 6.04 3.60
N ASP A 991 17.45 5.82 2.51
CA ASP A 991 17.89 6.04 1.13
C ASP A 991 17.38 7.39 0.58
N ASP A 992 16.44 8.07 1.27
CA ASP A 992 15.83 9.38 0.93
C ASP A 992 16.82 10.58 0.87
N VAL A 993 18.13 10.37 1.02
CA VAL A 993 19.15 11.38 0.68
C VAL A 993 19.44 11.39 -0.85
N PHE A 994 18.94 10.42 -1.61
CA PHE A 994 19.09 10.35 -3.07
C PHE A 994 17.77 9.98 -3.77
N ASP A 995 16.95 11.00 -4.02
CA ASP A 995 15.63 10.96 -4.69
C ASP A 995 15.69 10.57 -6.20
N PHE A 996 16.55 9.64 -6.60
CA PHE A 996 16.78 9.22 -8.00
C PHE A 996 16.87 7.69 -8.19
N GLU A 997 16.44 6.88 -7.22
CA GLU A 997 16.80 5.45 -7.15
C GLU A 997 15.75 4.42 -7.58
N PHE A 998 14.56 4.81 -8.05
CA PHE A 998 13.56 3.82 -8.52
C PHE A 998 14.03 2.97 -9.72
N PHE A 999 15.11 3.39 -10.40
CA PHE A 999 15.74 2.70 -11.52
C PHE A 999 17.20 2.25 -11.26
N GLN A 1000 17.72 2.40 -10.04
CA GLN A 1000 19.13 2.08 -9.74
C GLN A 1000 19.31 0.63 -9.28
N GLU A 1001 20.39 0.01 -9.74
CA GLU A 1001 20.76 -1.36 -9.39
C GLU A 1001 21.24 -1.41 -7.93
N LYS A 1002 20.43 -2.03 -7.06
CA LYS A 1002 20.70 -2.11 -5.61
C LYS A 1002 21.82 -3.08 -5.25
N ASP A 1003 22.20 -4.01 -6.13
CA ASP A 1003 23.29 -4.95 -5.86
C ASP A 1003 24.66 -4.28 -6.06
N PRO A 1004 25.48 -4.11 -5.00
CA PRO A 1004 26.79 -3.46 -5.10
C PRO A 1004 27.75 -4.18 -6.05
N ASP A 1005 27.63 -5.50 -6.20
CA ASP A 1005 28.47 -6.27 -7.13
C ASP A 1005 28.17 -5.97 -8.58
N ALA A 1006 26.89 -5.75 -8.88
CA ALA A 1006 26.39 -5.40 -10.20
C ALA A 1006 26.70 -3.94 -10.54
N PHE A 1007 26.52 -3.02 -9.59
CA PHE A 1007 26.83 -1.61 -9.74
C PHE A 1007 28.32 -1.36 -10.06
N ASN A 1008 29.22 -2.10 -9.40
CA ASN A 1008 30.67 -1.97 -9.60
C ASN A 1008 31.19 -2.63 -10.88
N ASP A 1009 30.35 -3.37 -11.62
CA ASP A 1009 30.74 -3.98 -12.89
C ASP A 1009 30.78 -2.92 -14.01
N PRO A 1010 31.87 -2.82 -14.80
CA PRO A 1010 31.96 -1.87 -15.92
C PRO A 1010 30.80 -1.93 -16.91
N LEU A 1011 30.14 -3.09 -17.05
CA LEU A 1011 28.98 -3.24 -17.93
C LEU A 1011 27.79 -2.42 -17.48
N MET A 1012 27.65 -2.17 -16.17
CA MET A 1012 26.55 -1.36 -15.66
C MET A 1012 26.62 0.09 -16.16
N GLN A 1013 27.82 0.59 -16.44
CA GLN A 1013 28.06 1.95 -16.96
C GLN A 1013 27.75 2.10 -18.45
N VAL A 1014 27.44 1.01 -19.17
CA VAL A 1014 27.07 1.07 -20.59
C VAL A 1014 25.64 1.61 -20.73
N ASP A 1015 25.46 2.71 -21.49
CA ASP A 1015 24.14 3.12 -21.96
C ASP A 1015 23.64 2.09 -22.97
N LEU A 1016 22.64 1.30 -22.55
CA LEU A 1016 22.13 0.18 -23.34
C LEU A 1016 21.40 0.66 -24.59
N LEU A 1017 20.73 1.81 -24.53
CA LEU A 1017 20.01 2.40 -25.66
C LEU A 1017 21.00 2.78 -26.78
N ASP A 1018 22.06 3.51 -26.42
CA ASP A 1018 23.06 3.94 -27.39
C ASP A 1018 23.89 2.77 -27.93
N TYR A 1019 24.23 1.81 -27.06
CA TYR A 1019 24.87 0.56 -27.48
C TYR A 1019 24.02 -0.20 -28.51
N LEU A 1020 22.72 -0.36 -28.26
CA LEU A 1020 21.81 -1.05 -29.18
C LEU A 1020 21.64 -0.30 -30.50
N LYS A 1021 21.51 1.03 -30.48
CA LYS A 1021 21.45 1.85 -31.70
C LYS A 1021 22.67 1.62 -32.58
N GLU A 1022 23.88 1.72 -32.00
CA GLU A 1022 25.13 1.53 -32.74
C GLU A 1022 25.20 0.13 -33.36
N ARG A 1023 24.90 -0.91 -32.58
CA ARG A 1023 24.99 -2.31 -33.02
C ARG A 1023 23.95 -2.64 -34.08
N LEU A 1024 22.71 -2.19 -33.93
CA LEU A 1024 21.66 -2.41 -34.92
C LEU A 1024 21.97 -1.70 -36.24
N HIS A 1025 22.56 -0.50 -36.22
CA HIS A 1025 23.03 0.17 -37.45
C HIS A 1025 24.15 -0.62 -38.15
N LEU A 1026 25.06 -1.23 -37.39
CA LEU A 1026 26.09 -2.11 -37.96
C LEU A 1026 25.47 -3.37 -38.59
N PHE A 1027 24.54 -4.02 -37.89
CA PHE A 1027 23.85 -5.20 -38.40
C PHE A 1027 23.01 -4.89 -39.66
N ALA A 1028 22.41 -3.70 -39.74
CA ALA A 1028 21.66 -3.24 -40.91
C ALA A 1028 22.50 -3.15 -42.20
N ARG A 1029 23.81 -2.95 -42.07
CA ARG A 1029 24.75 -2.91 -43.21
C ARG A 1029 25.22 -4.30 -43.65
N HIS A 1030 24.96 -5.33 -42.87
CA HIS A 1030 25.41 -6.69 -43.17
C HIS A 1030 24.49 -7.37 -44.20
N SER A 1031 25.05 -8.32 -44.95
CA SER A 1031 24.31 -9.08 -45.99
C SER A 1031 23.10 -9.85 -45.45
N TRP A 1032 23.12 -10.23 -44.16
CA TRP A 1032 22.04 -10.98 -43.50
C TRP A 1032 20.84 -10.12 -43.13
N PHE A 1033 20.94 -8.79 -43.18
CA PHE A 1033 19.83 -7.91 -42.81
C PHE A 1033 18.57 -8.16 -43.65
N ALA A 1034 18.74 -8.54 -44.92
CA ALA A 1034 17.63 -8.93 -45.79
C ALA A 1034 16.81 -10.10 -45.25
N ILE A 1035 17.42 -11.01 -44.50
CA ILE A 1035 16.74 -12.13 -43.84
C ILE A 1035 15.95 -11.61 -42.64
N PHE A 1036 16.56 -10.77 -41.79
CA PHE A 1036 15.89 -10.20 -40.63
C PHE A 1036 14.64 -9.41 -41.03
N GLN A 1037 14.75 -8.56 -42.05
CA GLN A 1037 13.66 -7.71 -42.53
C GLN A 1037 12.39 -8.50 -42.93
N GLN A 1038 12.54 -9.72 -43.47
CA GLN A 1038 11.42 -10.57 -43.86
C GLN A 1038 10.59 -11.09 -42.68
N HIS A 1039 11.21 -11.15 -41.49
CA HIS A 1039 10.60 -11.70 -40.28
C HIS A 1039 10.10 -10.63 -39.30
N LEU A 1040 10.29 -9.34 -39.60
CA LEU A 1040 9.86 -8.26 -38.72
C LEU A 1040 8.33 -8.07 -38.76
N ASN A 1041 7.73 -7.96 -37.58
CA ASN A 1041 6.34 -7.55 -37.42
C ASN A 1041 6.22 -6.00 -37.47
N VAL A 1042 4.98 -5.50 -37.41
CA VAL A 1042 4.71 -4.06 -37.56
C VAL A 1042 5.36 -3.24 -36.44
N ILE A 1043 5.29 -3.72 -35.20
CA ILE A 1043 5.82 -3.03 -34.02
C ILE A 1043 7.35 -2.92 -34.12
N GLU A 1044 8.02 -4.02 -34.46
CA GLU A 1044 9.48 -4.07 -34.64
C GLU A 1044 9.94 -3.17 -35.80
N ARG A 1045 9.18 -3.09 -36.90
CA ARG A 1045 9.48 -2.16 -37.99
C ARG A 1045 9.40 -0.71 -37.53
N ASN A 1046 8.35 -0.37 -36.78
CA ASN A 1046 8.17 0.97 -36.23
C ASN A 1046 9.32 1.34 -35.28
N ALA A 1047 9.79 0.41 -34.44
CA ALA A 1047 10.94 0.63 -33.56
C ALA A 1047 12.23 0.93 -34.35
N LEU A 1048 12.48 0.20 -35.45
CA LEU A 1048 13.64 0.45 -36.33
C LEU A 1048 13.52 1.73 -37.16
N GLN A 1049 12.30 2.16 -37.51
CA GLN A 1049 12.06 3.46 -38.16
C GLN A 1049 12.39 4.63 -37.24
N LYS A 1050 12.03 4.54 -35.95
CA LYS A 1050 12.36 5.57 -34.94
C LYS A 1050 13.87 5.85 -34.86
N ILE A 1051 14.72 4.87 -35.17
CA ILE A 1051 16.18 5.02 -35.21
C ILE A 1051 16.76 5.08 -36.63
N SER A 1052 15.95 5.35 -37.65
CA SER A 1052 16.40 5.54 -39.05
C SER A 1052 17.14 4.34 -39.68
N ILE A 1053 16.85 3.11 -39.24
CA ILE A 1053 17.35 1.89 -39.90
C ILE A 1053 16.45 1.49 -41.06
N LEU A 1054 15.13 1.68 -40.91
CA LEU A 1054 14.14 1.47 -41.95
C LEU A 1054 13.52 2.83 -42.35
N PRO A 1055 13.12 2.98 -43.63
CA PRO A 1055 12.46 4.19 -44.11
C PRO A 1055 11.04 4.34 -43.58
#